data_AF-A0A956K081-F1
#
_entry.id   AF-A0A956K081-F1
#
_cell.length_a   1.000
_cell.length_b   1.000
_cell.length_c   1.000
_cell.angle_alpha   90.00
_cell.angle_beta   90.00
_cell.angle_gamma   90.00
#
_symmetry.space_group_name_H-M   'P 1'
#
loop_
_entity.id
_entity.type
_entity.pdbx_description
1 polymer ?
#
loop_
_entity_poly.entity_id
_entity_poly.type
_entity_poly.pdbx_seq_one_letter_code
_entity_poly.pdbx_strand_id
1 'polypeptide(L)'
;ETQRAGARAACLAERLVDRAAGADASPLLLAPLSPTWAGPSFTHPVVFAGPDDPDFATLRGWLRVEAPPATAPPLDAAARAFADQVMPVLEREGCLGAACHGPGSFSDLKLEPGIPLLDGGYTRAALERNRASMLGARTGQARLVALDGDVEESRQLLKNIPIEQGGIQHKGGNRFFDRGDPDYQAIVGWLRLEAAAARARTGVDPSDRGLLFVRRPRATPERFFEDDAFLPGADLWWRQPDGTERNLTAALHPDGPIDVRTPSLDYRARRVVFAMRRAVDQPFNVWELDLASGAARQLTFSTDPAVHWRDPIYAPDPDDPAGTDLDRVVVVMVSNASGEWAISSPQGVLGEAEGGDTRTILDDERTERAGTFDGRAVRIVRGPATGVVRRIAASRPGRLELDAPLPAAVDPTTHYVIEATPRMAPSYDLYRMRHAAPGDEAAAFATTTRRMTWAAGQVRRPAMRSTGEIFVTALRTGWLGERPYFDGAIFRVHDDGSDFHTHFGNRSELPILAGNRELPDGLEARIGRDADSWWGGLIAIGDHQLGPPLDPRNALDDADHPLDHGLPAHSQQTFVRSWVPLDDDVRVGGISPGGVYRDVTPLPDGSLLAAYAPGPLDLEDPTAAPDFDLVRLVPAPSFHAADGLGPGRVRRELVVGGPASELWPVPVRGRAKEPFHKPIKRAETVFGPPGTIAGFAGYPAATPALLEVYDLVLLAAFFEQTAPIGAHHLDAPGLGADGVATPTWRQIRWARVVAAEPRRAGDAGPPRQLILAEVPLADDGSFQATIPSGVPFDLQALSADRLALSRPGRWLYAHPGEKHALSIPRALFAQTCAGCHGSLSGSRMTSFGVPDAVTSASRTEAMWDAERGARRPPPAAATPIAIGYAEDIAPIVARACTGCHG
;
A
#
# COMPACT_ATOMS: atom_id res chain seq x y z
N GLU A 1 -2.51 -8.00 47.85
CA GLU A 1 -1.66 -8.63 46.81
C GLU A 1 -1.98 -10.10 46.57
N THR A 2 -2.23 -10.91 47.60
CA THR A 2 -2.65 -12.33 47.51
C THR A 2 -3.91 -12.59 46.68
N GLN A 3 -4.93 -11.72 46.72
CA GLN A 3 -6.10 -11.83 45.84
C GLN A 3 -5.79 -11.52 44.36
N ARG A 4 -4.85 -10.61 44.08
CA ARG A 4 -4.39 -10.31 42.70
C ARG A 4 -3.51 -11.44 42.15
N ALA A 5 -2.71 -12.09 43.00
CA ALA A 5 -1.95 -13.29 42.66
C ALA A 5 -2.87 -14.49 42.38
N GLY A 6 -3.92 -14.70 43.17
CA GLY A 6 -4.93 -15.73 42.95
C GLY A 6 -5.74 -15.54 41.67
N ALA A 7 -6.14 -14.29 41.35
CA ALA A 7 -6.82 -13.98 40.09
C ALA A 7 -5.91 -14.13 38.86
N ARG A 8 -4.61 -13.79 38.98
CA ARG A 8 -3.61 -14.06 37.93
C ARG A 8 -3.35 -15.55 37.72
N ALA A 9 -3.26 -16.33 38.80
CA ALA A 9 -3.07 -17.78 38.72
C ALA A 9 -4.28 -18.51 38.11
N ALA A 10 -5.51 -18.08 38.45
CA ALA A 10 -6.72 -18.60 37.82
C ALA A 10 -6.81 -18.25 36.33
N CYS A 11 -6.46 -17.02 35.95
CA CYS A 11 -6.39 -16.59 34.55
C CYS A 11 -5.26 -17.30 33.76
N LEU A 12 -4.14 -17.63 34.42
CA LEU A 12 -3.08 -18.45 33.82
C LEU A 12 -3.53 -19.91 33.63
N ALA A 13 -4.22 -20.49 34.61
CA ALA A 13 -4.74 -21.86 34.55
C ALA A 13 -5.80 -22.02 33.44
N GLU A 14 -6.66 -21.01 33.22
CA GLU A 14 -7.61 -20.98 32.11
C GLU A 14 -6.96 -20.97 30.73
N ARG A 15 -5.70 -20.49 30.62
CA ARG A 15 -4.97 -20.45 29.34
C ARG A 15 -4.16 -21.72 29.05
N LEU A 16 -3.83 -22.49 30.08
CA LEU A 16 -3.01 -23.70 29.96
C LEU A 16 -3.85 -24.98 29.80
N VAL A 17 -5.13 -24.94 30.18
CA VAL A 17 -6.08 -26.05 30.12
C VAL A 17 -7.16 -25.76 29.09
N ASP A 18 -7.17 -26.49 27.98
CA ASP A 18 -8.20 -26.37 26.95
C ASP A 18 -9.40 -27.26 27.28
N ARG A 19 -10.41 -26.66 27.91
CA ARG A 19 -11.66 -27.35 28.27
C ARG A 19 -12.57 -27.61 27.06
N ALA A 20 -12.37 -26.91 25.95
CA ALA A 20 -13.20 -27.07 24.76
C ALA A 20 -12.75 -28.27 23.93
N ALA A 21 -11.43 -28.43 23.72
CA ALA A 21 -10.85 -29.53 22.98
C ALA A 21 -10.43 -30.72 23.86
N GLY A 22 -10.38 -30.54 25.18
CA GLY A 22 -10.10 -31.58 26.16
C GLY A 22 -8.62 -31.69 26.53
N ALA A 23 -8.32 -32.63 27.41
CA ALA A 23 -7.00 -32.81 28.03
C ALA A 23 -5.84 -32.83 27.02
N ASP A 24 -5.95 -33.63 25.96
CA ASP A 24 -4.86 -33.91 25.03
C ASP A 24 -4.52 -32.72 24.13
N ALA A 25 -5.41 -31.74 24.05
CA ALA A 25 -5.23 -30.48 23.34
C ALA A 25 -4.71 -29.33 24.22
N SER A 26 -4.58 -29.56 25.54
CA SER A 26 -4.20 -28.51 26.49
C SER A 26 -2.72 -28.12 26.34
N PRO A 27 -2.40 -26.81 26.23
CA PRO A 27 -1.01 -26.34 26.17
C PRO A 27 -0.12 -26.85 27.32
N LEU A 28 -0.71 -27.11 28.49
CA LEU A 28 -0.01 -27.71 29.64
C LEU A 28 0.63 -29.08 29.32
N LEU A 29 0.00 -29.89 28.47
CA LEU A 29 0.56 -31.16 28.01
C LEU A 29 1.42 -30.98 26.77
N LEU A 30 0.96 -30.17 25.82
CA LEU A 30 1.58 -30.08 24.50
C LEU A 30 2.90 -29.32 24.51
N ALA A 31 3.01 -28.19 25.22
CA ALA A 31 4.22 -27.41 25.24
C ALA A 31 5.45 -28.21 25.74
N PRO A 32 5.41 -28.92 26.88
CA PRO A 32 6.55 -29.71 27.35
C PRO A 32 6.80 -31.03 26.61
N LEU A 33 5.91 -31.45 25.71
CA LEU A 33 6.00 -32.71 24.99
C LEU A 33 6.90 -32.57 23.74
N SER A 34 7.62 -33.65 23.40
CA SER A 34 8.47 -33.69 22.20
C SER A 34 7.73 -33.23 20.94
N PRO A 35 8.36 -32.43 20.05
CA PRO A 35 7.76 -31.96 18.80
C PRO A 35 7.23 -33.08 17.90
N THR A 36 7.77 -34.29 18.01
CA THR A 36 7.26 -35.48 17.31
C THR A 36 5.79 -35.77 17.62
N TRP A 37 5.33 -35.45 18.83
CA TRP A 37 3.97 -35.72 19.31
C TRP A 37 3.13 -34.45 19.46
N ALA A 38 3.74 -33.35 19.88
CA ALA A 38 3.06 -32.07 20.06
C ALA A 38 2.91 -31.26 18.76
N GLY A 39 3.70 -31.58 17.74
CA GLY A 39 3.84 -30.78 16.53
C GLY A 39 4.85 -29.63 16.71
N PRO A 40 5.23 -28.95 15.61
CA PRO A 40 6.28 -27.93 15.62
C PRO A 40 5.85 -26.57 16.19
N SER A 41 4.58 -26.42 16.61
CA SER A 41 3.99 -25.14 17.03
C SER A 41 4.44 -24.65 18.41
N PHE A 42 5.10 -25.49 19.20
CA PHE A 42 5.47 -25.18 20.58
C PHE A 42 6.98 -24.95 20.72
N THR A 43 7.34 -23.82 21.33
CA THR A 43 8.71 -23.45 21.69
C THR A 43 8.87 -23.56 23.20
N HIS A 44 9.13 -24.76 23.67
CA HIS A 44 9.39 -25.05 25.08
C HIS A 44 10.41 -26.20 25.17
N PRO A 45 11.30 -26.22 26.17
CA PRO A 45 12.20 -27.36 26.37
C PRO A 45 11.42 -28.68 26.47
N VAL A 46 11.90 -29.71 25.79
CA VAL A 46 11.29 -31.04 25.88
C VAL A 46 11.50 -31.57 27.29
N VAL A 47 10.39 -31.75 28.01
CA VAL A 47 10.34 -32.39 29.33
C VAL A 47 9.85 -33.83 29.19
N PHE A 48 8.84 -34.06 28.34
CA PHE A 48 8.28 -35.39 28.08
C PHE A 48 8.72 -35.88 26.70
N ALA A 49 9.43 -37.00 26.65
CA ALA A 49 9.87 -37.59 25.39
C ALA A 49 8.71 -38.13 24.54
N GLY A 50 7.61 -38.52 25.19
CA GLY A 50 6.41 -39.06 24.54
C GLY A 50 5.25 -39.29 25.50
N PRO A 51 4.09 -39.73 24.98
CA PRO A 51 2.87 -39.91 25.76
C PRO A 51 2.93 -41.06 26.78
N ASP A 52 3.93 -41.95 26.66
CA ASP A 52 4.16 -43.07 27.56
C ASP A 52 4.96 -42.68 28.83
N ASP A 53 5.41 -41.42 28.91
CA ASP A 53 6.07 -40.89 30.10
C ASP A 53 5.09 -40.93 31.30
N PRO A 54 5.49 -41.47 32.47
CA PRO A 54 4.58 -41.67 33.60
C PRO A 54 4.06 -40.35 34.19
N ASP A 55 4.86 -39.28 34.15
CA ASP A 55 4.44 -37.97 34.65
C ASP A 55 3.49 -37.30 33.66
N PHE A 56 3.75 -37.46 32.36
CA PHE A 56 2.81 -37.05 31.30
C PHE A 56 1.47 -37.77 31.44
N ALA A 57 1.47 -39.10 31.61
CA ALA A 57 0.27 -39.91 31.76
C ALA A 57 -0.55 -39.49 33.00
N THR A 58 0.13 -39.15 34.09
CA THR A 58 -0.49 -38.65 35.33
C THR A 58 -1.16 -37.29 35.10
N LEU A 59 -0.46 -36.32 34.48
CA LEU A 59 -1.03 -35.01 34.15
C LEU A 59 -2.19 -35.12 33.16
N ARG A 60 -2.06 -35.98 32.15
CA ARG A 60 -3.11 -36.27 31.16
C ARG A 60 -4.35 -36.86 31.83
N GLY A 61 -4.17 -37.80 32.75
CA GLY A 61 -5.26 -38.39 33.54
C GLY A 61 -5.98 -37.35 34.40
N TRP A 62 -5.22 -36.49 35.10
CA TRP A 62 -5.79 -35.39 35.89
C TRP A 62 -6.59 -34.41 35.01
N LEU A 63 -6.04 -33.99 33.86
CA LEU A 63 -6.73 -33.08 32.95
C LEU A 63 -8.00 -33.67 32.36
N ARG A 64 -8.07 -34.97 32.10
CA ARG A 64 -9.32 -35.62 31.61
C ARG A 64 -10.46 -35.52 32.60
N VAL A 65 -10.15 -35.46 33.90
CA VAL A 65 -11.15 -35.26 34.97
C VAL A 65 -11.52 -33.77 35.08
N GLU A 66 -10.54 -32.88 35.05
CA GLU A 66 -10.75 -31.43 35.24
C GLU A 66 -11.33 -30.71 34.02
N ALA A 67 -11.10 -31.25 32.83
CA ALA A 67 -11.44 -30.65 31.53
C ALA A 67 -12.06 -31.71 30.59
N PRO A 68 -13.24 -32.25 30.92
CA PRO A 68 -13.96 -33.12 30.00
C PRO A 68 -14.29 -32.36 28.71
N PRO A 69 -14.15 -32.98 27.52
CA PRO A 69 -14.39 -32.30 26.25
C PRO A 69 -15.84 -31.81 26.16
N ALA A 70 -16.01 -30.54 25.81
CA ALA A 70 -17.33 -29.95 25.66
C ALA A 70 -18.05 -30.51 24.42
N THR A 71 -19.37 -30.66 24.50
CA THR A 71 -20.18 -31.01 23.32
C THR A 71 -20.24 -29.81 22.38
N ALA A 72 -19.55 -29.90 21.24
CA ALA A 72 -19.55 -28.84 20.23
C ALA A 72 -20.76 -28.98 19.28
N PRO A 73 -21.34 -27.87 18.80
CA PRO A 73 -22.42 -27.91 17.82
C PRO A 73 -21.93 -28.54 16.50
N PRO A 74 -22.80 -29.18 15.70
CA PRO A 74 -22.38 -29.75 14.42
C PRO A 74 -21.80 -28.68 13.49
N LEU A 75 -20.77 -29.05 12.72
CA LEU A 75 -20.18 -28.20 11.68
C LEU A 75 -21.18 -27.95 10.55
N ASP A 76 -21.23 -26.71 10.05
CA ASP A 76 -21.92 -26.36 8.81
C ASP A 76 -21.28 -27.08 7.60
N ALA A 77 -21.95 -27.07 6.44
CA ALA A 77 -21.49 -27.81 5.27
C ALA A 77 -20.11 -27.36 4.77
N ALA A 78 -19.83 -26.05 4.77
CA ALA A 78 -18.55 -25.51 4.33
C ALA A 78 -17.44 -25.80 5.35
N ALA A 79 -17.73 -25.69 6.65
CA ALA A 79 -16.82 -26.05 7.74
C ALA A 79 -16.42 -27.53 7.68
N ARG A 80 -17.39 -28.39 7.42
CA ARG A 80 -17.18 -29.83 7.27
C ARG A 80 -16.37 -30.15 6.03
N ALA A 81 -16.69 -29.56 4.87
CA ALA A 81 -15.90 -29.72 3.66
C ALA A 81 -14.45 -29.23 3.85
N PHE A 82 -14.24 -28.13 4.57
CA PHE A 82 -12.90 -27.65 4.90
C PHE A 82 -12.11 -28.69 5.72
N ALA A 83 -12.72 -29.20 6.79
CA ALA A 83 -12.08 -30.17 7.68
C ALA A 83 -11.81 -31.52 6.97
N ASP A 84 -12.79 -32.03 6.24
CA ASP A 84 -12.75 -33.40 5.69
C ASP A 84 -12.05 -33.47 4.33
N GLN A 85 -11.97 -32.37 3.57
CA GLN A 85 -11.48 -32.36 2.19
C GLN A 85 -10.31 -31.40 1.97
N VAL A 86 -10.37 -30.17 2.48
CA VAL A 86 -9.33 -29.16 2.22
C VAL A 86 -8.11 -29.34 3.11
N MET A 87 -8.29 -29.54 4.42
CA MET A 87 -7.17 -29.73 5.34
C MET A 87 -6.26 -30.90 4.95
N PRO A 88 -6.78 -32.09 4.58
CA PRO A 88 -5.93 -33.19 4.08
C PRO A 88 -5.14 -32.84 2.81
N VAL A 89 -5.67 -31.97 1.94
CA VAL A 89 -4.94 -31.47 0.76
C VAL A 89 -3.77 -30.61 1.21
N LEU A 90 -4.02 -29.62 2.09
CA LEU A 90 -2.97 -28.72 2.60
C LEU A 90 -1.83 -29.48 3.28
N GLU A 91 -2.14 -30.56 4.02
CA GLU A 91 -1.14 -31.41 4.66
C GLU A 91 -0.30 -32.19 3.65
N ARG A 92 -0.95 -32.83 2.68
CA ARG A 92 -0.29 -33.64 1.65
C ARG A 92 0.63 -32.79 0.76
N GLU A 93 0.20 -31.57 0.43
CA GLU A 93 0.97 -30.61 -0.36
C GLU A 93 2.01 -29.83 0.47
N GLY A 94 2.11 -30.11 1.78
CA GLY A 94 3.12 -29.52 2.65
C GLY A 94 2.92 -28.02 2.92
N CYS A 95 1.73 -27.47 2.66
CA CYS A 95 1.46 -26.03 2.77
C CYS A 95 1.72 -25.50 4.19
N LEU A 96 1.43 -26.30 5.22
CA LEU A 96 1.57 -25.94 6.64
C LEU A 96 3.04 -25.91 7.14
N GLY A 97 4.00 -26.21 6.27
CA GLY A 97 5.42 -26.23 6.63
C GLY A 97 5.94 -24.88 7.12
N ALA A 98 6.89 -24.91 8.06
CA ALA A 98 7.49 -23.71 8.66
C ALA A 98 8.16 -22.76 7.66
N ALA A 99 8.55 -23.26 6.48
CA ALA A 99 9.12 -22.44 5.41
C ALA A 99 8.07 -21.71 4.56
N CYS A 100 6.79 -22.14 4.57
CA CYS A 100 5.74 -21.64 3.67
C CYS A 100 4.61 -20.93 4.45
N HIS A 101 3.69 -21.67 5.08
CA HIS A 101 2.55 -21.11 5.81
C HIS A 101 2.48 -21.50 7.30
N GLY A 102 3.50 -22.13 7.85
CA GLY A 102 3.58 -22.40 9.28
C GLY A 102 3.66 -21.13 10.14
N PRO A 103 3.50 -21.22 11.47
CA PRO A 103 3.44 -20.07 12.37
C PRO A 103 4.65 -19.13 12.31
N GLY A 104 5.84 -19.67 12.01
CA GLY A 104 7.09 -18.92 11.92
C GLY A 104 7.50 -18.47 10.51
N SER A 105 6.70 -18.73 9.48
CA SER A 105 7.09 -18.38 8.10
C SER A 105 7.05 -16.86 7.85
N PHE A 106 7.55 -16.39 6.71
CA PHE A 106 7.30 -15.03 6.22
C PHE A 106 6.21 -15.10 5.15
N SER A 107 4.95 -15.01 5.58
CA SER A 107 3.77 -15.00 4.68
C SER A 107 2.53 -14.51 5.41
N ASP A 108 1.63 -13.84 4.69
CA ASP A 108 0.38 -13.32 5.26
C ASP A 108 -0.58 -14.46 5.67
N LEU A 109 -0.50 -15.60 4.98
CA LEU A 109 -1.28 -16.79 5.29
C LEU A 109 -0.55 -17.64 6.34
N LYS A 110 -1.08 -17.61 7.57
CA LYS A 110 -0.64 -18.43 8.70
C LYS A 110 -1.61 -19.58 8.97
N LEU A 111 -1.08 -20.79 8.88
CA LEU A 111 -1.77 -22.04 9.15
C LEU A 111 -1.12 -22.72 10.35
N GLU A 112 -1.96 -23.20 11.24
CA GLU A 112 -1.56 -24.00 12.38
C GLU A 112 -1.39 -25.45 11.93
N PRO A 113 -0.19 -26.04 12.08
CA PRO A 113 0.02 -27.44 11.78
C PRO A 113 -0.71 -28.31 12.80
N GLY A 114 -1.08 -29.52 12.39
CA GLY A 114 -1.74 -30.49 13.26
C GLY A 114 -0.91 -30.88 14.48
N ILE A 115 -1.60 -31.40 15.50
CA ILE A 115 -1.07 -32.00 16.70
C ILE A 115 -1.10 -33.52 16.51
N PRO A 116 0.06 -34.18 16.28
CA PRO A 116 0.11 -35.62 16.02
C PRO A 116 -0.48 -36.51 17.13
N LEU A 117 -0.50 -36.03 18.37
CA LEU A 117 -1.11 -36.74 19.51
C LEU A 117 -2.64 -36.88 19.41
N LEU A 118 -3.33 -36.03 18.63
CA LEU A 118 -4.79 -36.02 18.56
C LEU A 118 -5.31 -36.96 17.48
N ASP A 119 -6.42 -37.66 17.76
CA ASP A 119 -7.18 -38.38 16.75
C ASP A 119 -7.75 -37.39 15.73
N GLY A 120 -7.36 -37.54 14.46
CA GLY A 120 -7.70 -36.60 13.38
C GLY A 120 -6.78 -35.36 13.30
N GLY A 121 -5.75 -35.27 14.16
CA GLY A 121 -4.66 -34.30 14.03
C GLY A 121 -4.99 -32.85 14.37
N TYR A 122 -6.25 -32.43 14.50
CA TYR A 122 -6.61 -31.03 14.76
C TYR A 122 -7.69 -30.88 15.82
N THR A 123 -7.59 -29.79 16.58
CA THR A 123 -8.71 -29.31 17.39
C THR A 123 -9.72 -28.59 16.50
N ARG A 124 -10.98 -28.52 16.94
CA ARG A 124 -12.00 -27.69 16.29
C ARG A 124 -11.54 -26.24 16.12
N ALA A 125 -10.93 -25.68 17.16
CA ALA A 125 -10.46 -24.31 17.14
C ALA A 125 -9.35 -24.13 16.09
N ALA A 126 -8.41 -25.08 15.96
CA ALA A 126 -7.38 -25.05 14.92
C ALA A 126 -7.99 -25.11 13.51
N LEU A 127 -8.99 -25.97 13.28
CA LEU A 127 -9.72 -26.03 12.00
C LEU A 127 -10.43 -24.72 11.67
N GLU A 128 -11.14 -24.13 12.64
CA GLU A 128 -11.81 -22.83 12.47
C GLU A 128 -10.80 -21.70 12.23
N ARG A 129 -9.63 -21.74 12.88
CA ARG A 129 -8.52 -20.80 12.64
C ARG A 129 -7.96 -20.94 11.23
N ASN A 130 -7.62 -22.15 10.80
CA ASN A 130 -7.08 -22.42 9.46
C ASN A 130 -8.09 -22.04 8.37
N ARG A 131 -9.38 -22.37 8.56
CA ARG A 131 -10.46 -21.95 7.65
C ARG A 131 -10.54 -20.44 7.54
N ALA A 132 -10.55 -19.73 8.67
CA ALA A 132 -10.59 -18.27 8.69
C ALA A 132 -9.35 -17.64 8.06
N SER A 133 -8.16 -18.23 8.26
CA SER A 133 -6.92 -17.83 7.59
C SER A 133 -7.00 -18.04 6.07
N MET A 134 -7.47 -19.20 5.60
CA MET A 134 -7.63 -19.49 4.17
C MET A 134 -8.61 -18.54 3.47
N LEU A 135 -9.65 -18.10 4.18
CA LEU A 135 -10.61 -17.09 3.71
C LEU A 135 -10.09 -15.65 3.80
N GLY A 136 -8.92 -15.41 4.40
CA GLY A 136 -8.34 -14.08 4.58
C GLY A 136 -8.92 -13.27 5.74
N ALA A 137 -9.86 -13.83 6.52
CA ALA A 137 -10.52 -13.15 7.64
C ALA A 137 -9.58 -12.83 8.82
N ARG A 138 -8.36 -13.37 8.82
CA ARG A 138 -7.34 -13.19 9.87
C ARG A 138 -6.02 -12.60 9.38
N THR A 139 -5.81 -12.54 8.07
CA THR A 139 -4.50 -12.17 7.51
C THR A 139 -4.35 -10.66 7.39
N GLY A 140 -5.47 -9.91 7.29
CA GLY A 140 -5.49 -8.46 7.33
C GLY A 140 -4.64 -7.77 6.26
N GLN A 141 -4.15 -8.52 5.27
CA GLN A 141 -3.06 -8.08 4.41
C GLN A 141 -3.22 -8.43 2.92
N ALA A 142 -4.26 -9.15 2.45
CA ALA A 142 -4.75 -9.14 1.05
C ALA A 142 -5.98 -10.03 0.82
N ARG A 143 -6.66 -9.86 -0.32
CA ARG A 143 -7.72 -10.76 -0.77
C ARG A 143 -7.16 -12.16 -1.04
N LEU A 144 -7.72 -13.17 -0.38
CA LEU A 144 -7.35 -14.57 -0.61
C LEU A 144 -8.39 -15.33 -1.44
N VAL A 145 -9.64 -14.89 -1.41
CA VAL A 145 -10.77 -15.59 -2.03
C VAL A 145 -11.75 -14.65 -2.73
N ALA A 146 -12.35 -15.14 -3.82
CA ALA A 146 -13.27 -14.39 -4.69
C ALA A 146 -14.75 -14.81 -4.47
N LEU A 147 -15.26 -14.67 -3.24
CA LEU A 147 -16.57 -15.22 -2.85
C LEU A 147 -17.79 -14.53 -3.49
N ASP A 148 -17.64 -13.29 -3.95
CA ASP A 148 -18.69 -12.52 -4.63
C ASP A 148 -18.54 -12.51 -6.15
N GLY A 149 -17.65 -13.33 -6.72
CA GLY A 149 -17.36 -13.44 -8.15
C GLY A 149 -17.20 -14.89 -8.58
N ASP A 150 -16.26 -15.13 -9.51
CA ASP A 150 -15.79 -16.46 -9.84
C ASP A 150 -14.84 -16.95 -8.75
N VAL A 151 -15.16 -18.08 -8.13
CA VAL A 151 -14.32 -18.65 -7.06
C VAL A 151 -13.01 -19.19 -7.58
N GLU A 152 -12.91 -19.52 -8.88
CA GLU A 152 -11.68 -20.03 -9.48
C GLU A 152 -10.60 -18.95 -9.59
N GLU A 153 -10.99 -17.68 -9.55
CA GLU A 153 -10.09 -16.52 -9.44
C GLU A 153 -9.59 -16.28 -8.00
N SER A 154 -9.82 -17.21 -7.09
CA SER A 154 -9.29 -17.10 -5.73
C SER A 154 -7.78 -17.31 -5.73
N ARG A 155 -7.04 -16.43 -5.05
CA ARG A 155 -5.59 -16.52 -4.85
C ARG A 155 -5.13 -17.91 -4.35
N GLN A 156 -5.92 -18.52 -3.47
CA GLN A 156 -5.66 -19.86 -2.92
C GLN A 156 -5.63 -20.98 -3.97
N LEU A 157 -6.19 -20.73 -5.15
CA LEU A 157 -6.12 -21.63 -6.30
C LEU A 157 -5.01 -21.19 -7.24
N LEU A 158 -5.01 -19.91 -7.64
CA LEU A 158 -4.13 -19.43 -8.71
C LEU A 158 -2.65 -19.45 -8.35
N LYS A 159 -2.26 -19.31 -7.08
CA LYS A 159 -0.85 -19.44 -6.65
C LYS A 159 -0.30 -20.86 -6.71
N ASN A 160 -1.18 -21.85 -6.87
CA ASN A 160 -0.81 -23.26 -6.70
C ASN A 160 -0.83 -24.06 -8.03
N ILE A 161 -1.39 -23.47 -9.10
CA ILE A 161 -1.37 -24.02 -10.46
C ILE A 161 -0.28 -23.40 -11.34
N PRO A 162 0.15 -24.09 -12.41
CA PRO A 162 1.09 -23.56 -13.39
C PRO A 162 0.61 -22.26 -14.04
N ILE A 163 1.55 -21.38 -14.40
CA ILE A 163 1.26 -20.13 -15.13
C ILE A 163 0.58 -20.43 -16.47
N GLU A 164 0.96 -21.52 -17.13
CA GLU A 164 0.40 -22.01 -18.39
C GLU A 164 -1.06 -22.50 -18.27
N GLN A 165 -1.57 -22.63 -17.04
CA GLN A 165 -2.97 -22.95 -16.73
C GLN A 165 -3.73 -21.75 -16.15
N GLY A 166 -3.15 -20.55 -16.22
CA GLY A 166 -3.71 -19.31 -15.68
C GLY A 166 -3.34 -19.05 -14.22
N GLY A 167 -2.29 -19.68 -13.71
CA GLY A 167 -1.75 -19.36 -12.39
C GLY A 167 -1.14 -17.97 -12.28
N ILE A 168 -0.89 -17.54 -11.06
CA ILE A 168 -0.18 -16.30 -10.72
C ILE A 168 1.09 -16.62 -9.92
N GLN A 169 2.09 -15.76 -10.00
CA GLN A 169 3.42 -16.03 -9.42
C GLN A 169 3.35 -16.31 -7.92
N HIS A 170 4.02 -17.37 -7.49
CA HIS A 170 4.10 -17.80 -6.11
C HIS A 170 5.56 -17.97 -5.68
N LYS A 171 5.94 -17.37 -4.55
CA LYS A 171 7.28 -17.48 -3.96
C LYS A 171 7.74 -18.92 -3.73
N GLY A 172 6.81 -19.83 -3.40
CA GLY A 172 7.08 -21.26 -3.26
C GLY A 172 7.07 -22.06 -4.57
N GLY A 173 6.84 -21.40 -5.71
CA GLY A 173 6.62 -22.02 -7.01
C GLY A 173 5.15 -22.33 -7.31
N ASN A 174 4.86 -22.64 -8.57
CA ASN A 174 3.51 -22.81 -9.13
C ASN A 174 3.17 -24.28 -9.48
N ARG A 175 3.78 -25.27 -8.81
CA ARG A 175 3.70 -26.69 -9.20
C ARG A 175 3.16 -27.59 -8.08
N PHE A 176 2.09 -27.16 -7.43
CA PHE A 176 1.43 -27.97 -6.39
C PHE A 176 0.35 -28.87 -7.00
N PHE A 177 -0.49 -28.33 -7.89
CA PHE A 177 -1.51 -29.11 -8.58
C PHE A 177 -1.81 -28.56 -9.97
N ASP A 178 -2.43 -29.38 -10.81
CA ASP A 178 -3.04 -28.95 -12.08
C ASP A 178 -4.54 -28.64 -11.90
N ARG A 179 -5.17 -27.86 -12.78
CA ARG A 179 -6.63 -27.60 -12.72
C ARG A 179 -7.49 -28.86 -12.76
N GLY A 180 -6.98 -29.92 -13.39
CA GLY A 180 -7.66 -31.23 -13.47
C GLY A 180 -7.49 -32.10 -12.23
N ASP A 181 -6.67 -31.69 -11.26
CA ASP A 181 -6.36 -32.48 -10.07
C ASP A 181 -7.58 -32.59 -9.13
N PRO A 182 -7.91 -33.78 -8.60
CA PRO A 182 -8.91 -33.93 -7.54
C PRO A 182 -8.75 -32.97 -6.36
N ASP A 183 -7.51 -32.64 -6.00
CA ASP A 183 -7.20 -31.75 -4.87
C ASP A 183 -7.56 -30.29 -5.17
N TYR A 184 -7.29 -29.83 -6.39
CA TYR A 184 -7.78 -28.55 -6.89
C TYR A 184 -9.31 -28.50 -6.83
N GLN A 185 -9.97 -29.55 -7.31
CA GLN A 185 -11.44 -29.63 -7.34
C GLN A 185 -12.06 -29.67 -5.93
N ALA A 186 -11.38 -30.27 -4.94
CA ALA A 186 -11.81 -30.26 -3.55
C ALA A 186 -11.82 -28.83 -2.98
N ILE A 187 -10.77 -28.04 -3.24
CA ILE A 187 -10.70 -26.63 -2.80
C ILE A 187 -11.76 -25.79 -3.51
N VAL A 188 -11.95 -25.97 -4.83
CA VAL A 188 -13.03 -25.30 -5.59
C VAL A 188 -14.41 -25.64 -5.01
N GLY A 189 -14.67 -26.91 -4.72
CA GLY A 189 -15.93 -27.36 -4.12
C GLY A 189 -16.21 -26.69 -2.77
N TRP A 190 -15.20 -26.61 -1.91
CA TRP A 190 -15.27 -25.88 -0.65
C TRP A 190 -15.55 -24.37 -0.87
N LEU A 191 -14.82 -23.70 -1.77
CA LEU A 191 -15.01 -22.27 -2.05
C LEU A 191 -16.42 -21.97 -2.58
N ARG A 192 -17.02 -22.87 -3.37
CA ARG A 192 -18.42 -22.74 -3.82
C ARG A 192 -19.40 -22.76 -2.64
N LEU A 193 -19.16 -23.61 -1.64
CA LEU A 193 -19.96 -23.62 -0.40
C LEU A 193 -19.77 -22.34 0.41
N GLU A 194 -18.56 -21.82 0.51
CA GLU A 194 -18.26 -20.55 1.18
C GLU A 194 -18.92 -19.36 0.49
N ALA A 195 -18.88 -19.32 -0.84
CA ALA A 195 -19.54 -18.29 -1.64
C ALA A 195 -21.07 -18.33 -1.45
N ALA A 196 -21.67 -19.52 -1.45
CA ALA A 196 -23.10 -19.68 -1.17
C ALA A 196 -23.46 -19.20 0.25
N ALA A 197 -22.67 -19.58 1.26
CA ALA A 197 -22.87 -19.13 2.63
C ALA A 197 -22.71 -17.61 2.77
N ALA A 198 -21.71 -17.00 2.11
CA ALA A 198 -21.50 -15.56 2.11
C ALA A 198 -22.69 -14.82 1.48
N ARG A 199 -23.17 -15.28 0.32
CA ARG A 199 -24.35 -14.70 -0.36
C ARG A 199 -25.61 -14.81 0.49
N ALA A 200 -25.82 -15.95 1.16
CA ALA A 200 -26.97 -16.12 2.05
C ALA A 200 -26.92 -15.17 3.26
N ARG A 201 -25.73 -14.88 3.80
CA ARG A 201 -25.56 -13.93 4.92
C ARG A 201 -25.78 -12.47 4.52
N THR A 202 -25.26 -12.05 3.36
CA THR A 202 -25.23 -10.64 2.96
C THR A 202 -26.37 -10.22 2.05
N GLY A 203 -27.02 -11.16 1.37
CA GLY A 203 -28.01 -10.88 0.33
C GLY A 203 -27.42 -10.12 -0.86
N VAL A 204 -26.12 -10.28 -1.15
CA VAL A 204 -25.47 -9.75 -2.36
C VAL A 204 -26.04 -10.44 -3.59
N ASP A 205 -26.42 -9.64 -4.59
CA ASP A 205 -26.75 -10.09 -5.94
C ASP A 205 -25.56 -9.84 -6.89
N PRO A 206 -24.80 -10.89 -7.26
CA PRO A 206 -23.60 -10.76 -8.08
C PRO A 206 -23.90 -10.61 -9.58
N SER A 207 -25.18 -10.57 -9.99
CA SER A 207 -25.59 -10.50 -11.39
C SER A 207 -25.02 -9.28 -12.11
N ASP A 208 -24.64 -9.49 -13.37
CA ASP A 208 -24.21 -8.42 -14.26
C ASP A 208 -25.43 -7.61 -14.70
N ARG A 209 -25.42 -6.31 -14.41
CA ARG A 209 -26.44 -5.34 -14.81
C ARG A 209 -25.88 -4.28 -15.74
N GLY A 210 -24.73 -4.53 -16.37
CA GLY A 210 -24.14 -3.70 -17.41
C GLY A 210 -22.94 -2.88 -16.92
N LEU A 211 -22.66 -1.79 -17.61
CA LEU A 211 -21.45 -0.99 -17.45
C LEU A 211 -21.80 0.50 -17.33
N LEU A 212 -21.32 1.16 -16.27
CA LEU A 212 -21.24 2.61 -16.22
C LEU A 212 -19.92 3.10 -16.79
N PHE A 213 -19.95 4.25 -17.43
CA PHE A 213 -18.77 4.95 -17.93
C PHE A 213 -19.09 6.43 -18.15
N VAL A 214 -18.06 7.24 -18.29
CA VAL A 214 -18.21 8.65 -18.66
C VAL A 214 -17.81 8.81 -20.12
N ARG A 215 -18.64 9.50 -20.87
CA ARG A 215 -18.35 9.89 -22.26
C ARG A 215 -18.00 11.36 -22.29
N ARG A 216 -16.87 11.74 -22.90
CA ARG A 216 -16.39 13.12 -23.00
C ARG A 216 -15.80 13.46 -24.38
N PRO A 217 -15.64 14.74 -24.75
CA PRO A 217 -14.93 15.13 -25.96
C PRO A 217 -13.45 14.70 -25.93
N ARG A 218 -12.87 14.38 -27.09
CA ARG A 218 -11.48 13.88 -27.22
C ARG A 218 -10.40 14.88 -26.78
N ALA A 219 -10.62 16.17 -27.03
CA ALA A 219 -9.67 17.24 -26.76
C ALA A 219 -9.74 17.73 -25.30
N THR A 220 -9.54 16.83 -24.35
CA THR A 220 -9.68 17.07 -22.91
C THR A 220 -8.40 16.67 -22.15
N PRO A 221 -7.29 17.40 -22.35
CA PRO A 221 -6.00 17.09 -21.74
C PRO A 221 -6.07 17.26 -20.21
N GLU A 222 -5.55 16.26 -19.47
CA GLU A 222 -5.60 16.26 -18.00
C GLU A 222 -4.35 15.61 -17.39
N ARG A 223 -3.53 16.41 -16.70
CA ARG A 223 -2.43 15.91 -15.87
C ARG A 223 -2.95 15.45 -14.51
N PHE A 224 -2.36 14.38 -13.98
CA PHE A 224 -2.92 13.68 -12.82
C PHE A 224 -3.07 14.55 -11.55
N PHE A 225 -2.09 15.41 -11.28
CA PHE A 225 -2.07 16.31 -10.12
C PHE A 225 -2.45 17.77 -10.46
N GLU A 226 -2.89 18.04 -11.70
CA GLU A 226 -3.22 19.37 -12.24
C GLU A 226 -4.53 19.30 -13.04
N ASP A 227 -5.62 18.91 -12.38
CA ASP A 227 -6.90 18.57 -13.03
C ASP A 227 -8.08 19.43 -12.56
N ASP A 228 -7.81 20.66 -12.12
CA ASP A 228 -8.79 21.67 -11.69
C ASP A 228 -9.50 22.38 -12.85
N ALA A 229 -9.00 22.22 -14.08
CA ALA A 229 -9.63 22.75 -15.29
C ALA A 229 -11.06 22.21 -15.47
N PHE A 230 -11.97 23.08 -15.92
CA PHE A 230 -13.33 22.68 -16.33
C PHE A 230 -13.29 22.16 -17.77
N LEU A 231 -13.71 20.90 -17.96
CA LEU A 231 -13.70 20.18 -19.23
C LEU A 231 -15.16 19.85 -19.61
N PRO A 232 -15.89 20.79 -20.24
CA PRO A 232 -17.32 20.62 -20.51
C PRO A 232 -17.61 19.51 -21.53
N GLY A 233 -18.78 18.89 -21.38
CA GLY A 233 -19.32 17.88 -22.29
C GLY A 233 -19.15 16.44 -21.81
N ALA A 234 -18.86 16.23 -20.52
CA ALA A 234 -18.71 14.91 -19.94
C ALA A 234 -20.00 14.48 -19.21
N ASP A 235 -20.57 13.35 -19.62
CA ASP A 235 -21.81 12.78 -19.07
C ASP A 235 -21.59 11.36 -18.55
N LEU A 236 -22.39 10.94 -17.56
CA LEU A 236 -22.44 9.56 -17.08
C LEU A 236 -23.41 8.74 -17.92
N TRP A 237 -22.92 7.63 -18.48
CA TRP A 237 -23.69 6.70 -19.29
C TRP A 237 -23.81 5.34 -18.62
N TRP A 238 -24.94 4.68 -18.85
CA TRP A 238 -25.15 3.29 -18.49
C TRP A 238 -25.46 2.47 -19.73
N ARG A 239 -24.58 1.53 -20.04
CA ARG A 239 -24.83 0.49 -21.03
C ARG A 239 -25.41 -0.74 -20.34
N GLN A 240 -26.63 -1.11 -20.68
CA GLN A 240 -27.32 -2.28 -20.14
C GLN A 240 -26.80 -3.59 -20.77
N PRO A 241 -27.08 -4.77 -20.19
CA PRO A 241 -26.62 -6.05 -20.72
C PRO A 241 -27.08 -6.36 -22.16
N ASP A 242 -28.20 -5.78 -22.60
CA ASP A 242 -28.69 -5.89 -23.99
C ASP A 242 -27.97 -4.97 -24.97
N GLY A 243 -27.02 -4.16 -24.48
CA GLY A 243 -26.23 -3.21 -25.25
C GLY A 243 -26.84 -1.82 -25.37
N THR A 244 -28.05 -1.57 -24.86
CA THR A 244 -28.67 -0.24 -24.90
C THR A 244 -27.95 0.74 -23.99
N GLU A 245 -27.79 1.98 -24.43
CA GLU A 245 -27.11 3.04 -23.68
C GLU A 245 -28.08 4.14 -23.24
N ARG A 246 -27.98 4.54 -21.97
CA ARG A 246 -28.76 5.63 -21.37
C ARG A 246 -27.84 6.68 -20.74
N ASN A 247 -27.98 7.94 -21.16
CA ASN A 247 -27.34 9.07 -20.47
C ASN A 247 -28.10 9.35 -19.15
N LEU A 248 -27.40 9.20 -18.03
CA LEU A 248 -27.97 9.34 -16.68
C LEU A 248 -27.99 10.79 -16.20
N THR A 249 -27.11 11.64 -16.73
CA THR A 249 -26.91 13.00 -16.23
C THR A 249 -27.58 14.06 -17.09
N ALA A 250 -28.08 13.74 -18.29
CA ALA A 250 -28.71 14.68 -19.21
C ALA A 250 -29.78 15.60 -18.57
N ALA A 251 -30.60 15.08 -17.65
CA ALA A 251 -31.64 15.86 -16.98
C ALA A 251 -31.11 16.85 -15.92
N LEU A 252 -29.84 16.72 -15.49
CA LEU A 252 -29.22 17.54 -14.45
C LEU A 252 -28.65 18.86 -14.97
N HIS A 253 -28.62 19.04 -16.29
CA HIS A 253 -27.98 20.18 -16.95
C HIS A 253 -28.69 20.63 -18.22
N PRO A 254 -29.99 20.95 -18.16
CA PRO A 254 -30.72 21.45 -19.34
C PRO A 254 -30.13 22.75 -19.91
N ASP A 255 -29.34 23.48 -19.11
CA ASP A 255 -28.83 24.81 -19.42
C ASP A 255 -27.44 24.84 -20.08
N GLY A 256 -26.75 23.70 -20.19
CA GLY A 256 -25.42 23.67 -20.83
C GLY A 256 -24.55 22.47 -20.43
N PRO A 257 -23.42 22.27 -21.12
CA PRO A 257 -22.57 21.10 -20.91
C PRO A 257 -21.90 21.13 -19.53
N ILE A 258 -21.82 19.96 -18.90
CA ILE A 258 -21.20 19.76 -17.59
C ILE A 258 -19.90 18.96 -17.68
N ASP A 259 -19.22 18.83 -16.54
CA ASP A 259 -18.03 18.02 -16.37
C ASP A 259 -18.29 16.98 -15.26
N VAL A 260 -18.46 15.72 -15.65
CA VAL A 260 -18.66 14.56 -14.76
C VAL A 260 -17.40 13.73 -14.71
N ARG A 261 -16.98 13.33 -13.50
CA ARG A 261 -15.79 12.51 -13.28
C ARG A 261 -16.01 11.45 -12.21
N THR A 262 -15.20 10.40 -12.30
CA THR A 262 -14.93 9.42 -11.23
C THR A 262 -16.16 8.81 -10.55
N PRO A 263 -17.05 8.14 -11.31
CA PRO A 263 -18.17 7.41 -10.74
C PRO A 263 -17.72 6.23 -9.85
N SER A 264 -18.52 5.93 -8.82
CA SER A 264 -18.35 4.78 -7.93
C SER A 264 -19.70 4.26 -7.46
N LEU A 265 -19.88 2.93 -7.42
CA LEU A 265 -21.13 2.27 -7.06
C LEU A 265 -21.17 1.85 -5.59
N ASP A 266 -22.36 1.90 -5.00
CA ASP A 266 -22.59 1.29 -3.69
C ASP A 266 -22.52 -0.24 -3.76
N TYR A 267 -22.48 -0.90 -2.60
CA TYR A 267 -22.28 -2.36 -2.51
C TYR A 267 -23.40 -3.17 -3.16
N ARG A 268 -24.58 -2.57 -3.34
CA ARG A 268 -25.72 -3.18 -4.04
C ARG A 268 -25.82 -2.75 -5.49
N ALA A 269 -24.93 -1.90 -5.98
CA ALA A 269 -24.99 -1.25 -7.28
C ALA A 269 -26.41 -0.75 -7.64
N ARG A 270 -27.03 -0.04 -6.69
CA ARG A 270 -28.30 0.68 -6.87
C ARG A 270 -28.07 2.18 -7.00
N ARG A 271 -27.00 2.69 -6.39
CA ARG A 271 -26.65 4.11 -6.38
C ARG A 271 -25.23 4.32 -6.88
N VAL A 272 -25.01 5.40 -7.61
CA VAL A 272 -23.70 5.86 -8.07
C VAL A 272 -23.38 7.21 -7.46
N VAL A 273 -22.20 7.36 -6.85
CA VAL A 273 -21.63 8.67 -6.51
C VAL A 273 -20.64 9.09 -7.58
N PHE A 274 -20.57 10.38 -7.90
CA PHE A 274 -19.66 10.95 -8.89
C PHE A 274 -19.37 12.42 -8.58
N ALA A 275 -18.28 12.97 -9.11
CA ALA A 275 -18.00 14.40 -9.05
C ALA A 275 -18.62 15.09 -10.27
N MET A 276 -19.32 16.21 -10.05
CA MET A 276 -19.90 17.01 -11.12
C MET A 276 -19.63 18.49 -10.91
N ARG A 277 -19.29 19.19 -12.00
CA ARG A 277 -19.17 20.65 -12.10
C ARG A 277 -20.01 21.14 -13.26
N ARG A 278 -20.78 22.22 -13.05
CA ARG A 278 -21.72 22.73 -14.06
C ARG A 278 -21.18 23.89 -14.90
N ALA A 279 -20.20 24.63 -14.38
CA ALA A 279 -19.62 25.77 -15.05
C ALA A 279 -18.21 26.05 -14.51
N VAL A 280 -17.44 26.86 -15.25
CA VAL A 280 -16.07 27.25 -14.89
C VAL A 280 -15.99 28.04 -13.57
N ASP A 281 -17.04 28.77 -13.20
CA ASP A 281 -17.12 29.56 -11.97
C ASP A 281 -17.79 28.80 -10.81
N GLN A 282 -18.04 27.51 -10.96
CA GLN A 282 -18.59 26.64 -9.92
C GLN A 282 -17.58 25.58 -9.51
N PRO A 283 -17.61 25.10 -8.25
CA PRO A 283 -16.74 24.01 -7.84
C PRO A 283 -17.26 22.65 -8.32
N PHE A 284 -16.37 21.66 -8.39
CA PHE A 284 -16.80 20.27 -8.32
C PHE A 284 -17.44 19.98 -6.96
N ASN A 285 -18.62 19.39 -7.00
CA ASN A 285 -19.27 18.78 -5.84
C ASN A 285 -19.56 17.30 -6.11
N VAL A 286 -19.72 16.52 -5.04
CA VAL A 286 -20.14 15.12 -5.12
C VAL A 286 -21.65 15.05 -5.25
N TRP A 287 -22.11 14.23 -6.17
CA TRP A 287 -23.52 13.92 -6.42
C TRP A 287 -23.75 12.43 -6.28
N GLU A 288 -24.97 12.05 -5.93
CA GLU A 288 -25.45 10.68 -5.92
C GLU A 288 -26.66 10.57 -6.87
N LEU A 289 -26.72 9.49 -7.63
CA LEU A 289 -27.85 9.15 -8.50
C LEU A 289 -28.33 7.72 -8.21
N ASP A 290 -29.65 7.55 -8.09
CA ASP A 290 -30.29 6.25 -8.00
C ASP A 290 -30.55 5.69 -9.41
N LEU A 291 -30.02 4.50 -9.70
CA LEU A 291 -30.03 3.94 -11.06
C LEU A 291 -31.44 3.56 -11.53
N ALA A 292 -32.34 3.20 -10.61
CA ALA A 292 -33.69 2.76 -10.93
C ALA A 292 -34.60 3.94 -11.29
N SER A 293 -34.62 4.97 -10.43
CA SER A 293 -35.48 6.15 -10.58
C SER A 293 -34.87 7.24 -11.45
N GLY A 294 -33.54 7.29 -11.57
CA GLY A 294 -32.82 8.40 -12.20
C GLY A 294 -32.79 9.68 -11.35
N ALA A 295 -33.29 9.63 -10.10
CA ALA A 295 -33.24 10.76 -9.19
C ALA A 295 -31.79 11.03 -8.76
N ALA A 296 -31.38 12.30 -8.80
CA ALA A 296 -30.05 12.73 -8.36
C ALA A 296 -30.14 13.75 -7.23
N ARG A 297 -29.15 13.73 -6.36
CA ARG A 297 -28.99 14.67 -5.24
C ARG A 297 -27.53 15.06 -5.06
N GLN A 298 -27.30 16.30 -4.64
CA GLN A 298 -25.97 16.80 -4.31
C GLN A 298 -25.63 16.42 -2.86
N LEU A 299 -24.40 15.95 -2.61
CA LEU A 299 -23.94 15.51 -1.29
C LEU A 299 -22.93 16.47 -0.64
N THR A 300 -22.16 17.23 -1.42
CA THR A 300 -21.24 18.26 -0.90
C THR A 300 -21.65 19.64 -1.39
N PHE A 301 -21.39 20.69 -0.61
CA PHE A 301 -21.92 22.03 -0.87
C PHE A 301 -20.84 23.11 -0.73
N SER A 302 -19.76 23.00 -1.51
CA SER A 302 -18.75 24.06 -1.55
C SER A 302 -19.34 25.35 -2.13
N THR A 303 -19.13 26.46 -1.42
CA THR A 303 -19.50 27.82 -1.87
C THR A 303 -18.33 28.57 -2.49
N ASP A 304 -17.10 28.06 -2.35
CA ASP A 304 -15.91 28.63 -2.96
C ASP A 304 -15.64 27.93 -4.31
N PRO A 305 -15.68 28.65 -5.45
CA PRO A 305 -15.39 28.08 -6.76
C PRO A 305 -14.03 27.39 -6.88
N ALA A 306 -13.05 27.76 -6.06
CA ALA A 306 -11.73 27.16 -6.04
C ALA A 306 -11.63 25.90 -5.17
N VAL A 307 -12.64 25.60 -4.34
CA VAL A 307 -12.66 24.44 -3.45
C VAL A 307 -13.51 23.33 -4.06
N HIS A 308 -12.85 22.26 -4.49
CA HIS A 308 -13.42 21.14 -5.21
C HIS A 308 -13.52 19.89 -4.33
N TRP A 309 -14.60 19.12 -4.49
CA TRP A 309 -14.80 17.80 -3.90
C TRP A 309 -14.87 16.76 -5.01
N ARG A 310 -13.96 15.78 -4.99
CA ARG A 310 -13.71 14.87 -6.13
C ARG A 310 -13.40 13.45 -5.69
N ASP A 311 -13.28 12.57 -6.68
CA ASP A 311 -12.93 11.15 -6.55
C ASP A 311 -13.74 10.41 -5.46
N PRO A 312 -15.09 10.52 -5.44
CA PRO A 312 -15.89 9.93 -4.39
C PRO A 312 -15.94 8.40 -4.50
N ILE A 313 -15.91 7.73 -3.35
CA ILE A 313 -16.19 6.30 -3.22
C ILE A 313 -17.15 6.06 -2.05
N TYR A 314 -17.94 5.00 -2.14
CA TYR A 314 -18.55 4.41 -0.97
C TYR A 314 -17.51 3.56 -0.23
N ALA A 315 -17.42 3.76 1.08
CA ALA A 315 -16.66 2.91 1.98
C ALA A 315 -17.60 2.32 3.05
N PRO A 316 -17.23 1.20 3.69
CA PRO A 316 -18.05 0.63 4.74
C PRO A 316 -18.20 1.62 5.91
N ASP A 317 -19.32 1.58 6.61
CA ASP A 317 -19.51 2.39 7.82
C ASP A 317 -18.82 1.71 9.02
N PRO A 318 -17.90 2.39 9.75
CA PRO A 318 -17.17 1.80 10.88
C PRO A 318 -18.08 1.28 12.01
N ASP A 319 -19.34 1.69 12.06
CA ASP A 319 -20.33 1.21 13.02
C ASP A 319 -21.06 -0.08 12.57
N ASP A 320 -20.71 -0.65 11.40
CA ASP A 320 -21.05 -2.02 10.98
C ASP A 320 -19.76 -2.83 10.73
N PRO A 321 -19.05 -3.25 11.80
CA PRO A 321 -17.79 -3.98 11.68
C PRO A 321 -17.94 -5.36 11.03
N ALA A 322 -19.14 -5.96 11.10
CA ALA A 322 -19.43 -7.25 10.48
C ALA A 322 -19.53 -7.18 8.96
N GLY A 323 -19.74 -5.99 8.40
CA GLY A 323 -19.81 -5.78 6.95
C GLY A 323 -21.08 -6.35 6.31
N THR A 324 -22.12 -6.65 7.09
CA THR A 324 -23.30 -7.37 6.59
C THR A 324 -24.42 -6.47 6.09
N ASP A 325 -24.49 -5.22 6.57
CA ASP A 325 -25.47 -4.25 6.08
C ASP A 325 -24.91 -3.49 4.89
N LEU A 326 -25.24 -3.93 3.67
CA LEU A 326 -24.72 -3.34 2.44
C LEU A 326 -25.20 -1.89 2.19
N ASP A 327 -26.26 -1.44 2.88
CA ASP A 327 -26.78 -0.08 2.74
C ASP A 327 -26.11 0.89 3.72
N ARG A 328 -25.44 0.38 4.77
CA ARG A 328 -24.72 1.19 5.75
C ARG A 328 -23.29 1.49 5.31
N VAL A 329 -23.09 2.70 4.81
CA VAL A 329 -21.87 3.20 4.16
C VAL A 329 -21.52 4.62 4.62
N VAL A 330 -20.28 5.02 4.36
CA VAL A 330 -19.84 6.42 4.38
C VAL A 330 -19.37 6.82 2.99
N VAL A 331 -19.28 8.13 2.74
CA VAL A 331 -18.70 8.65 1.50
C VAL A 331 -17.29 9.16 1.81
N VAL A 332 -16.30 8.61 1.11
CA VAL A 332 -14.91 9.07 1.13
C VAL A 332 -14.62 9.78 -0.18
N MET A 333 -13.87 10.86 -0.13
CA MET A 333 -13.62 11.75 -1.25
C MET A 333 -12.32 12.53 -1.02
N VAL A 334 -11.82 13.22 -2.05
CA VAL A 334 -10.70 14.15 -1.91
C VAL A 334 -11.15 15.60 -2.05
N SER A 335 -10.52 16.51 -1.33
CA SER A 335 -10.76 17.94 -1.47
C SER A 335 -9.52 18.79 -1.19
N ASN A 336 -9.43 19.93 -1.86
CA ASN A 336 -8.45 20.99 -1.59
C ASN A 336 -8.96 22.04 -0.58
N ALA A 337 -9.97 21.70 0.22
CA ALA A 337 -10.54 22.58 1.25
C ALA A 337 -9.54 23.04 2.33
N SER A 338 -8.36 22.41 2.44
CA SER A 338 -7.27 22.88 3.31
C SER A 338 -6.62 24.19 2.83
N GLY A 339 -6.81 24.53 1.54
CA GLY A 339 -6.17 25.68 0.90
C GLY A 339 -4.65 25.54 0.78
N GLU A 340 -4.13 24.32 0.91
CA GLU A 340 -2.70 24.00 0.83
C GLU A 340 -2.29 23.78 -0.64
N TRP A 341 -1.01 23.94 -0.93
CA TRP A 341 -0.43 23.75 -2.26
C TRP A 341 0.71 22.73 -2.21
N ALA A 342 0.90 22.01 -3.31
CA ALA A 342 1.98 21.06 -3.45
C ALA A 342 2.66 21.23 -4.81
N ILE A 343 3.92 20.82 -4.88
CA ILE A 343 4.58 20.59 -6.16
C ILE A 343 3.77 19.53 -6.93
N SER A 344 3.60 19.70 -8.24
CA SER A 344 2.87 18.77 -9.11
C SER A 344 3.72 18.16 -10.21
N SER A 345 5.00 18.55 -10.31
CA SER A 345 5.98 18.01 -11.27
C SER A 345 7.38 17.94 -10.66
N PRO A 346 8.30 17.12 -11.21
CA PRO A 346 9.63 16.95 -10.63
C PRO A 346 10.46 18.25 -10.62
N GLN A 347 11.36 18.37 -9.64
CA GLN A 347 12.33 19.48 -9.54
C GLN A 347 13.59 19.24 -10.40
N GLY A 348 13.72 18.06 -10.98
CA GLY A 348 14.76 17.64 -11.91
C GLY A 348 14.40 16.28 -12.48
N VAL A 349 14.77 16.00 -13.72
CA VAL A 349 14.52 14.70 -14.37
C VAL A 349 15.77 13.84 -14.19
N LEU A 350 15.65 12.78 -13.38
CA LEU A 350 16.70 11.79 -13.19
C LEU A 350 16.71 10.82 -14.38
N GLY A 351 17.88 10.59 -14.97
CA GLY A 351 18.09 9.60 -16.02
C GLY A 351 19.32 8.73 -15.71
N GLU A 352 19.35 7.57 -16.33
CA GLU A 352 20.41 6.57 -16.23
C GLU A 352 20.83 6.19 -17.64
N ALA A 353 22.11 6.33 -17.95
CA ALA A 353 22.59 6.09 -19.31
C ALA A 353 22.82 4.59 -19.55
N GLU A 354 22.51 4.07 -20.74
CA GLU A 354 23.07 2.77 -21.19
C GLU A 354 24.50 2.93 -21.74
N GLY A 355 24.93 4.16 -22.03
CA GLY A 355 26.29 4.47 -22.46
C GLY A 355 26.41 5.82 -23.17
N GLY A 356 27.47 5.95 -23.98
CA GLY A 356 27.69 7.16 -24.77
C GLY A 356 29.17 7.45 -25.01
N ASP A 357 29.48 8.71 -25.27
CA ASP A 357 30.85 9.20 -25.41
C ASP A 357 31.03 10.49 -24.60
N THR A 358 32.10 11.24 -24.84
CA THR A 358 32.31 12.49 -24.09
C THR A 358 31.31 13.59 -24.45
N ARG A 359 30.60 13.50 -25.57
CA ARG A 359 29.62 14.51 -26.04
C ARG A 359 28.19 13.99 -26.13
N THR A 360 27.96 12.72 -25.85
CA THR A 360 26.67 12.07 -26.04
C THR A 360 26.34 11.24 -24.81
N ILE A 361 25.10 11.37 -24.33
CA ILE A 361 24.47 10.43 -23.42
C ILE A 361 23.44 9.63 -24.22
N LEU A 362 23.50 8.31 -24.15
CA LEU A 362 22.48 7.40 -24.67
C LEU A 362 21.61 6.94 -23.48
N ASP A 363 20.31 7.12 -23.63
CA ASP A 363 19.28 6.78 -22.64
C ASP A 363 18.02 6.39 -23.41
N ASP A 364 17.84 5.08 -23.66
CA ASP A 364 16.75 4.51 -24.47
C ASP A 364 15.37 4.72 -23.81
N GLU A 365 15.33 5.02 -22.51
CA GLU A 365 14.11 5.34 -21.78
C GLU A 365 13.65 6.79 -21.98
N ARG A 366 14.52 7.68 -22.46
CA ARG A 366 14.14 9.02 -22.92
C ARG A 366 13.44 8.93 -24.26
N THR A 367 12.12 9.00 -24.22
CA THR A 367 11.24 8.87 -25.41
C THR A 367 10.62 10.20 -25.82
N GLU A 368 11.00 11.29 -25.17
CA GLU A 368 10.46 12.63 -25.42
C GLU A 368 10.76 13.11 -26.84
N ARG A 369 9.88 13.97 -27.36
CA ARG A 369 10.03 14.56 -28.70
C ARG A 369 11.38 15.28 -28.82
N ALA A 370 11.96 15.27 -30.01
CA ALA A 370 13.17 16.04 -30.28
C ALA A 370 12.97 17.53 -29.90
N GLY A 371 13.96 18.09 -29.21
CA GLY A 371 13.91 19.48 -28.73
C GLY A 371 13.42 19.66 -27.29
N THR A 372 12.84 18.64 -26.64
CA THR A 372 12.19 18.78 -25.32
C THR A 372 13.14 19.29 -24.23
N PHE A 373 14.41 18.90 -24.30
CA PHE A 373 15.43 19.26 -23.33
C PHE A 373 16.51 20.21 -23.88
N ASP A 374 16.35 20.74 -25.09
CA ASP A 374 17.35 21.62 -25.70
C ASP A 374 17.61 22.86 -24.84
N GLY A 375 18.89 23.20 -24.68
CA GLY A 375 19.36 24.33 -23.89
C GLY A 375 19.34 24.10 -22.38
N ARG A 376 18.70 23.04 -21.85
CA ARG A 376 18.65 22.76 -20.41
C ARG A 376 20.00 22.30 -19.89
N ALA A 377 20.28 22.59 -18.62
CA ALA A 377 21.46 22.04 -17.96
C ALA A 377 21.27 20.55 -17.65
N VAL A 378 22.33 19.77 -17.83
CA VAL A 378 22.43 18.39 -17.40
C VAL A 378 23.64 18.24 -16.49
N ARG A 379 23.42 17.65 -15.31
CA ARG A 379 24.46 17.43 -14.30
C ARG A 379 24.65 15.95 -14.08
N ILE A 380 25.90 15.49 -14.17
CA ILE A 380 26.25 14.10 -13.87
C ILE A 380 26.31 13.96 -12.35
N VAL A 381 25.49 13.06 -11.79
CA VAL A 381 25.35 12.85 -10.34
C VAL A 381 25.97 11.54 -9.87
N ARG A 382 26.29 10.64 -10.80
CA ARG A 382 27.03 9.39 -10.57
C ARG A 382 27.79 8.98 -11.84
N GLY A 383 28.87 8.21 -11.69
CA GLY A 383 29.68 7.70 -12.80
C GLY A 383 30.95 8.53 -13.08
N PRO A 384 31.66 8.26 -14.19
CA PRO A 384 33.01 8.78 -14.48
C PRO A 384 33.15 10.30 -14.54
N ALA A 385 32.06 11.03 -14.77
CA ALA A 385 32.04 12.48 -14.91
C ALA A 385 31.24 13.19 -13.79
N THR A 386 31.07 12.55 -12.63
CA THR A 386 30.30 13.09 -11.49
C THR A 386 30.68 14.54 -11.14
N GLY A 387 29.67 15.37 -10.86
CA GLY A 387 29.80 16.79 -10.52
C GLY A 387 29.92 17.73 -11.72
N VAL A 388 30.08 17.19 -12.94
CA VAL A 388 30.18 18.00 -14.16
C VAL A 388 28.80 18.42 -14.64
N VAL A 389 28.68 19.70 -15.02
CA VAL A 389 27.46 20.28 -15.63
C VAL A 389 27.74 20.65 -17.08
N ARG A 390 26.80 20.32 -17.98
CA ARG A 390 26.79 20.70 -19.40
C ARG A 390 25.43 21.25 -19.80
N ARG A 391 25.33 21.81 -21.00
CA ARG A 391 24.03 22.07 -21.63
C ARG A 391 23.73 21.03 -22.69
N ILE A 392 22.47 20.68 -22.83
CA ILE A 392 21.99 19.82 -23.92
C ILE A 392 21.91 20.69 -25.17
N ALA A 393 22.79 20.44 -26.14
CA ALA A 393 22.80 21.12 -27.43
C ALA A 393 21.64 20.66 -28.32
N ALA A 394 21.34 19.36 -28.28
CA ALA A 394 20.20 18.76 -28.97
C ALA A 394 19.73 17.50 -28.23
N SER A 395 18.42 17.34 -28.12
CA SER A 395 17.74 16.18 -27.54
C SER A 395 16.88 15.51 -28.61
N ARG A 396 16.89 14.18 -28.61
CA ARG A 396 16.04 13.32 -29.45
C ARG A 396 15.74 12.02 -28.68
N PRO A 397 14.70 11.25 -29.08
CA PRO A 397 14.45 9.96 -28.45
C PRO A 397 15.71 9.09 -28.41
N GLY A 398 16.05 8.58 -27.23
CA GLY A 398 17.21 7.72 -26.99
C GLY A 398 18.54 8.46 -26.78
N ARG A 399 18.61 9.79 -26.95
CA ARG A 399 19.91 10.48 -27.06
C ARG A 399 19.91 11.97 -26.71
N LEU A 400 20.89 12.35 -25.89
CA LEU A 400 21.23 13.74 -25.57
C LEU A 400 22.62 14.08 -26.11
N GLU A 401 22.72 15.17 -26.87
CA GLU A 401 23.98 15.74 -27.34
C GLU A 401 24.37 16.93 -26.47
N LEU A 402 25.62 16.96 -26.00
CA LEU A 402 26.14 17.95 -25.07
C LEU A 402 26.86 19.08 -25.82
N ASP A 403 26.75 20.30 -25.30
CA ASP A 403 27.39 21.51 -25.84
C ASP A 403 28.93 21.47 -25.79
N ALA A 404 29.48 20.77 -24.81
CA ALA A 404 30.91 20.59 -24.61
C ALA A 404 31.25 19.18 -24.11
N PRO A 405 32.44 18.66 -24.40
CA PRO A 405 32.83 17.31 -23.98
C PRO A 405 32.94 17.21 -22.45
N LEU A 406 32.52 16.07 -21.91
CA LEU A 406 32.79 15.57 -20.57
C LEU A 406 34.27 15.17 -20.44
N PRO A 407 34.83 15.20 -19.22
CA PRO A 407 36.22 14.80 -18.98
C PRO A 407 36.49 13.30 -19.22
N ALA A 408 35.44 12.48 -19.19
CA ALA A 408 35.47 11.05 -19.46
C ALA A 408 34.21 10.66 -20.26
N ALA A 409 34.27 9.53 -20.97
CA ALA A 409 33.10 8.99 -21.66
C ALA A 409 32.05 8.49 -20.67
N VAL A 410 30.78 8.58 -21.07
CA VAL A 410 29.64 8.04 -20.35
C VAL A 410 29.67 6.50 -20.40
N ASP A 411 29.33 5.86 -19.28
CA ASP A 411 29.19 4.41 -19.15
C ASP A 411 27.86 4.06 -18.44
N PRO A 412 27.47 2.77 -18.36
CA PRO A 412 26.23 2.35 -17.71
C PRO A 412 26.08 2.69 -16.22
N THR A 413 27.15 3.15 -15.55
CA THR A 413 27.07 3.62 -14.14
C THR A 413 26.71 5.11 -14.05
N THR A 414 26.54 5.77 -15.20
CA THR A 414 26.33 7.21 -15.28
C THR A 414 24.88 7.56 -15.04
N HIS A 415 24.63 8.23 -13.92
CA HIS A 415 23.33 8.82 -13.59
C HIS A 415 23.43 10.33 -13.77
N TYR A 416 22.38 10.96 -14.26
CA TYR A 416 22.37 12.39 -14.55
C TYR A 416 21.03 13.03 -14.19
N VAL A 417 21.04 14.34 -13.97
CA VAL A 417 19.85 15.13 -13.68
C VAL A 417 19.73 16.24 -14.70
N ILE A 418 18.64 16.25 -15.46
CA ILE A 418 18.26 17.38 -16.32
C ILE A 418 17.51 18.40 -15.47
N GLU A 419 17.87 19.67 -15.64
CA GLU A 419 17.21 20.80 -15.01
C GLU A 419 15.71 20.84 -15.34
N ALA A 420 14.88 21.02 -14.31
CA ALA A 420 13.44 21.22 -14.46
C ALA A 420 12.96 22.31 -13.49
N THR A 421 11.97 23.10 -13.93
CA THR A 421 11.25 24.02 -13.05
C THR A 421 9.98 23.33 -12.56
N PRO A 422 9.83 23.05 -11.26
CA PRO A 422 8.66 22.38 -10.74
C PRO A 422 7.42 23.26 -10.87
N ARG A 423 6.29 22.65 -11.22
CA ARG A 423 4.97 23.26 -11.18
C ARG A 423 4.35 23.09 -9.80
N MET A 424 3.42 23.97 -9.47
CA MET A 424 2.66 23.97 -8.22
C MET A 424 1.17 23.87 -8.54
N ALA A 425 0.43 23.12 -7.72
CA ALA A 425 -1.02 22.97 -7.82
C ALA A 425 -1.68 22.95 -6.43
N PRO A 426 -2.99 23.24 -6.33
CA PRO A 426 -3.74 23.01 -5.09
C PRO A 426 -3.58 21.55 -4.61
N SER A 427 -3.26 21.38 -3.33
CA SER A 427 -3.15 20.06 -2.72
C SER A 427 -4.51 19.51 -2.34
N TYR A 428 -4.69 18.20 -2.49
CA TYR A 428 -5.88 17.47 -2.11
C TYR A 428 -5.57 16.54 -0.94
N ASP A 429 -6.52 16.45 -0.01
CA ASP A 429 -6.51 15.50 1.09
C ASP A 429 -7.74 14.61 1.04
N LEU A 430 -7.67 13.45 1.69
CA LEU A 430 -8.84 12.63 1.94
C LEU A 430 -9.77 13.29 2.96
N TYR A 431 -11.05 13.15 2.71
CA TYR A 431 -12.13 13.49 3.61
C TYR A 431 -13.17 12.36 3.62
N ARG A 432 -13.87 12.24 4.74
CA ARG A 432 -15.07 11.39 4.85
C ARG A 432 -16.24 12.15 5.44
N MET A 433 -17.45 11.68 5.14
CA MET A 433 -18.68 12.12 5.79
C MET A 433 -19.68 10.97 5.94
N ARG A 434 -20.64 11.11 6.85
CA ARG A 434 -21.74 10.16 6.97
C ARG A 434 -22.60 10.19 5.71
N HIS A 435 -23.07 9.02 5.29
CA HIS A 435 -24.04 8.95 4.19
C HIS A 435 -25.36 9.57 4.64
N ALA A 436 -25.84 10.57 3.90
CA ALA A 436 -27.01 11.35 4.28
C ALA A 436 -28.31 10.62 3.94
N ALA A 437 -29.27 10.66 4.86
CA ALA A 437 -30.65 10.35 4.53
C ALA A 437 -31.18 11.38 3.50
N PRO A 438 -32.09 10.99 2.59
CA PRO A 438 -32.70 11.92 1.65
C PRO A 438 -33.31 13.15 2.33
N GLY A 439 -32.86 14.34 1.95
CA GLY A 439 -33.30 15.63 2.49
C GLY A 439 -32.36 16.23 3.56
N ASP A 440 -31.41 15.45 4.09
CA ASP A 440 -30.47 15.88 5.14
C ASP A 440 -29.05 16.16 4.61
N GLU A 441 -28.85 16.22 3.29
CA GLU A 441 -27.53 16.23 2.66
C GLU A 441 -26.65 17.40 3.13
N ALA A 442 -27.18 18.62 3.12
CA ALA A 442 -26.44 19.80 3.54
C ALA A 442 -26.09 19.77 5.04
N ALA A 443 -26.98 19.24 5.87
CA ALA A 443 -26.73 19.09 7.30
C ALA A 443 -25.66 18.03 7.57
N ALA A 444 -25.73 16.87 6.90
CA ALA A 444 -24.73 15.83 7.00
C ALA A 444 -23.35 16.33 6.53
N PHE A 445 -23.29 17.04 5.40
CA PHE A 445 -22.06 17.66 4.92
C PHE A 445 -21.47 18.63 5.95
N ALA A 446 -22.28 19.54 6.50
CA ALA A 446 -21.80 20.55 7.44
C ALA A 446 -21.36 19.98 8.79
N THR A 447 -21.98 18.89 9.25
CA THR A 447 -21.79 18.38 10.62
C THR A 447 -20.92 17.13 10.71
N THR A 448 -20.73 16.39 9.60
CA THR A 448 -20.02 15.11 9.61
C THR A 448 -18.78 15.06 8.71
N THR A 449 -18.55 16.05 7.86
CA THR A 449 -17.35 16.09 7.02
C THR A 449 -16.09 16.25 7.85
N ARG A 450 -15.10 15.38 7.62
CA ARG A 450 -13.84 15.33 8.37
C ARG A 450 -12.65 15.02 7.47
N ARG A 451 -11.58 15.82 7.59
CA ARG A 451 -10.27 15.56 6.96
C ARG A 451 -9.64 14.29 7.56
N MET A 452 -9.06 13.46 6.71
CA MET A 452 -8.46 12.17 7.05
C MET A 452 -6.94 12.16 6.88
N THR A 453 -6.40 12.97 5.94
CA THR A 453 -4.96 13.04 5.66
C THR A 453 -4.42 14.46 5.87
N TRP A 454 -3.12 14.56 6.20
CA TRP A 454 -2.37 15.82 6.28
C TRP A 454 -1.01 15.67 5.61
N ALA A 455 -1.00 15.21 4.36
CA ALA A 455 0.25 14.94 3.64
C ALA A 455 0.94 16.26 3.23
N ALA A 456 2.28 16.29 3.21
CA ALA A 456 3.03 17.44 2.68
C ALA A 456 2.97 17.56 1.15
N GLY A 457 2.58 16.47 0.47
CA GLY A 457 2.20 16.45 -0.94
C GLY A 457 0.69 16.53 -1.10
N GLN A 458 0.14 15.77 -2.04
CA GLN A 458 -1.30 15.66 -2.27
C GLN A 458 -1.73 14.20 -2.42
N VAL A 459 -2.98 13.91 -2.09
CA VAL A 459 -3.58 12.56 -2.07
C VAL A 459 -4.74 12.49 -3.05
N ARG A 460 -4.75 11.47 -3.91
CA ARG A 460 -5.71 11.33 -5.03
C ARG A 460 -6.22 9.90 -5.18
N ARG A 461 -7.34 9.75 -5.89
CA ARG A 461 -7.91 8.46 -6.36
C ARG A 461 -8.05 7.39 -5.25
N PRO A 462 -8.87 7.64 -4.21
CA PRO A 462 -9.15 6.62 -3.21
C PRO A 462 -9.81 5.39 -3.84
N ALA A 463 -9.46 4.21 -3.33
CA ALA A 463 -10.11 2.95 -3.65
C ALA A 463 -10.16 2.04 -2.42
N MET A 464 -11.20 1.22 -2.30
CA MET A 464 -11.27 0.23 -1.23
C MET A 464 -10.37 -0.96 -1.53
N ARG A 465 -9.67 -1.42 -0.49
CA ARG A 465 -8.98 -2.70 -0.43
C ARG A 465 -9.86 -3.74 0.26
N SER A 466 -9.77 -5.00 -0.13
CA SER A 466 -10.53 -6.12 0.48
C SER A 466 -10.39 -6.25 2.00
N THR A 467 -9.34 -5.67 2.60
CA THR A 467 -9.07 -5.66 4.04
C THR A 467 -9.80 -4.55 4.81
N GLY A 468 -10.58 -3.70 4.12
CA GLY A 468 -11.26 -2.53 4.70
C GLY A 468 -10.39 -1.28 4.77
N GLU A 469 -9.13 -1.36 4.31
CA GLU A 469 -8.23 -0.21 4.17
C GLU A 469 -8.56 0.58 2.88
N ILE A 470 -8.20 1.86 2.85
CA ILE A 470 -8.37 2.73 1.68
C ILE A 470 -7.00 2.91 1.02
N PHE A 471 -6.88 2.49 -0.22
CA PHE A 471 -5.76 2.84 -1.08
C PHE A 471 -5.87 4.28 -1.56
N VAL A 472 -4.74 4.95 -1.67
CA VAL A 472 -4.62 6.27 -2.30
C VAL A 472 -3.30 6.40 -3.04
N THR A 473 -3.29 7.25 -4.06
CA THR A 473 -2.04 7.78 -4.61
C THR A 473 -1.63 8.98 -3.79
N ALA A 474 -0.50 8.94 -3.10
CA ALA A 474 0.04 10.06 -2.33
C ALA A 474 1.37 10.54 -2.93
N LEU A 475 1.43 11.84 -3.22
CA LEU A 475 2.60 12.45 -3.81
C LEU A 475 3.70 12.69 -2.79
N ARG A 476 4.91 12.27 -3.14
CA ARG A 476 6.15 12.54 -2.45
C ARG A 476 7.10 13.29 -3.39
N THR A 477 7.77 14.30 -2.87
CA THR A 477 8.76 15.07 -3.63
C THR A 477 9.92 15.44 -2.74
N GLY A 478 11.13 15.40 -3.28
CA GLY A 478 12.30 15.89 -2.58
C GLY A 478 13.59 15.51 -3.28
N TRP A 479 14.66 15.51 -2.50
CA TRP A 479 16.01 15.14 -2.94
C TRP A 479 16.58 14.15 -1.94
N LEU A 480 17.25 13.11 -2.45
CA LEU A 480 18.16 12.28 -1.67
C LEU A 480 19.57 12.50 -2.21
N GLY A 481 20.43 13.12 -1.38
CA GLY A 481 21.73 13.59 -1.85
C GLY A 481 21.55 14.55 -3.03
N GLU A 482 22.11 14.19 -4.18
CA GLU A 482 22.04 14.98 -5.41
C GLU A 482 20.99 14.49 -6.42
N ARG A 483 20.20 13.46 -6.07
CA ARG A 483 19.18 12.85 -6.94
C ARG A 483 17.78 13.32 -6.53
N PRO A 484 16.97 13.91 -7.43
CA PRO A 484 15.59 14.25 -7.13
C PRO A 484 14.72 12.98 -7.13
N TYR A 485 13.64 12.99 -6.35
CA TYR A 485 12.57 12.00 -6.47
C TYR A 485 11.22 12.71 -6.55
N PHE A 486 10.32 12.11 -7.33
CA PHE A 486 8.95 12.54 -7.54
C PHE A 486 8.11 11.28 -7.71
N ASP A 487 7.40 10.89 -6.66
CA ASP A 487 6.69 9.61 -6.62
C ASP A 487 5.24 9.83 -6.18
N GLY A 488 4.30 9.63 -7.09
CA GLY A 488 2.90 9.35 -6.79
C GLY A 488 2.77 7.90 -6.32
N ALA A 489 3.23 7.62 -5.10
CA ALA A 489 3.26 6.27 -4.55
C ALA A 489 1.88 5.82 -4.05
N ILE A 490 1.65 4.51 -4.01
CA ILE A 490 0.42 3.96 -3.41
C ILE A 490 0.61 3.88 -1.90
N PHE A 491 -0.27 4.53 -1.17
CA PHE A 491 -0.40 4.42 0.27
C PHE A 491 -1.70 3.69 0.60
N ARG A 492 -1.74 3.12 1.80
CA ARG A 492 -2.96 2.64 2.43
C ARG A 492 -3.17 3.36 3.75
N VAL A 493 -4.43 3.57 4.10
CA VAL A 493 -4.85 4.10 5.39
C VAL A 493 -6.01 3.26 5.92
N HIS A 494 -6.22 3.29 7.23
CA HIS A 494 -7.48 2.84 7.80
C HIS A 494 -8.64 3.76 7.38
N ASP A 495 -9.86 3.36 7.70
CA ASP A 495 -11.10 4.07 7.33
C ASP A 495 -11.20 5.49 7.86
N ASP A 496 -10.41 5.83 8.88
CA ASP A 496 -10.32 7.16 9.47
C ASP A 496 -9.10 7.96 9.01
N GLY A 497 -8.23 7.38 8.18
CA GLY A 497 -7.00 7.99 7.71
C GLY A 497 -5.77 7.68 8.59
N SER A 498 -5.92 6.93 9.69
CA SER A 498 -4.78 6.52 10.50
C SER A 498 -3.93 5.45 9.82
N ASP A 499 -2.74 5.17 10.38
CA ASP A 499 -1.76 4.24 9.79
C ASP A 499 -1.42 4.58 8.34
N PHE A 500 -1.08 5.86 8.09
CA PHE A 500 -0.65 6.33 6.77
C PHE A 500 0.65 5.65 6.35
N HIS A 501 0.51 4.53 5.65
CA HIS A 501 1.59 3.59 5.40
C HIS A 501 1.79 3.40 3.90
N THR A 502 3.04 3.42 3.47
CA THR A 502 3.35 3.19 2.05
C THR A 502 3.07 1.74 1.70
N HIS A 503 2.27 1.52 0.68
CA HIS A 503 1.92 0.19 0.18
C HIS A 503 2.81 -0.23 -0.99
N PHE A 504 3.05 0.69 -1.94
CA PHE A 504 3.92 0.43 -3.08
C PHE A 504 4.44 1.73 -3.70
N GLY A 505 5.56 1.67 -4.43
CA GLY A 505 6.01 2.76 -5.30
C GLY A 505 6.74 3.89 -4.58
N ASN A 506 7.20 3.67 -3.35
CA ASN A 506 8.05 4.64 -2.63
C ASN A 506 9.42 4.90 -3.28
N ARG A 507 9.72 4.11 -4.30
CA ARG A 507 11.04 3.74 -4.80
C ARG A 507 10.93 3.44 -6.30
N SER A 508 9.86 3.95 -6.94
CA SER A 508 9.41 3.43 -8.23
C SER A 508 10.12 4.12 -9.37
N GLU A 509 10.44 3.36 -10.42
CA GLU A 509 10.74 3.99 -11.71
C GLU A 509 9.49 4.62 -12.37
N LEU A 510 8.30 4.22 -11.95
CA LEU A 510 7.03 4.78 -12.40
C LEU A 510 6.74 6.06 -11.60
N PRO A 511 6.85 7.27 -12.19
CA PRO A 511 6.79 8.52 -11.41
C PRO A 511 5.46 8.70 -10.70
N ILE A 512 4.36 8.24 -11.29
CA ILE A 512 3.03 8.27 -10.69
C ILE A 512 2.35 6.91 -10.89
N LEU A 513 1.93 6.31 -9.78
CA LEU A 513 1.04 5.16 -9.76
C LEU A 513 -0.37 5.65 -9.43
N ALA A 514 -1.25 5.62 -10.42
CA ALA A 514 -2.61 6.15 -10.34
C ALA A 514 -3.66 5.03 -10.31
N GLY A 515 -4.69 5.21 -9.48
CA GLY A 515 -5.92 4.40 -9.53
C GLY A 515 -5.71 2.93 -9.20
N ASN A 516 -4.98 2.63 -8.12
CA ASN A 516 -4.73 1.24 -7.68
C ASN A 516 -6.05 0.50 -7.37
N ARG A 517 -6.23 -0.70 -7.93
CA ARG A 517 -7.40 -1.55 -7.71
C ARG A 517 -6.97 -3.00 -7.50
N GLU A 518 -7.55 -3.65 -6.49
CA GLU A 518 -7.31 -5.06 -6.20
C GLU A 518 -8.21 -5.97 -7.06
N LEU A 519 -7.61 -6.96 -7.73
CA LEU A 519 -8.27 -8.02 -8.49
C LEU A 519 -8.88 -9.07 -7.55
N PRO A 520 -9.78 -9.94 -8.04
CA PRO A 520 -10.35 -11.05 -7.25
C PRO A 520 -9.29 -11.97 -6.63
N ASP A 521 -8.15 -12.12 -7.29
CA ASP A 521 -6.99 -12.93 -6.88
C ASP A 521 -6.00 -12.17 -5.97
N GLY A 522 -6.32 -10.94 -5.60
CA GLY A 522 -5.50 -10.06 -4.77
C GLY A 522 -4.32 -9.39 -5.47
N LEU A 523 -4.07 -9.64 -6.77
CA LEU A 523 -3.16 -8.81 -7.56
C LEU A 523 -3.71 -7.38 -7.62
N GLU A 524 -2.85 -6.42 -7.95
CA GLU A 524 -3.23 -5.02 -7.98
C GLU A 524 -2.89 -4.38 -9.32
N ALA A 525 -3.91 -3.89 -10.01
CA ALA A 525 -3.80 -3.11 -11.25
C ALA A 525 -3.73 -1.62 -10.96
N ARG A 526 -2.84 -0.93 -11.68
CA ARG A 526 -2.64 0.52 -11.57
C ARG A 526 -2.16 1.11 -12.90
N ILE A 527 -2.30 2.42 -13.07
CA ILE A 527 -1.73 3.16 -14.21
C ILE A 527 -0.39 3.75 -13.79
N GLY A 528 0.69 3.38 -14.47
CA GLY A 528 1.99 4.04 -14.37
C GLY A 528 2.08 5.18 -15.38
N ARG A 529 2.38 6.40 -14.94
CA ARG A 529 2.50 7.58 -15.82
C ARG A 529 3.49 8.61 -15.31
N ASP A 530 3.96 9.46 -16.21
CA ASP A 530 4.75 10.64 -15.90
C ASP A 530 3.87 11.83 -15.45
N ALA A 531 4.46 12.78 -14.71
CA ALA A 531 3.80 14.02 -14.30
C ALA A 531 3.44 14.94 -15.48
N ASP A 532 4.20 14.87 -16.58
CA ASP A 532 4.00 15.67 -17.78
C ASP A 532 3.01 15.05 -18.76
N SER A 533 2.70 13.76 -18.61
CA SER A 533 1.69 13.06 -19.42
C SER A 533 0.29 13.67 -19.21
N TRP A 534 -0.39 14.03 -20.29
CA TRP A 534 -1.77 14.54 -20.31
C TRP A 534 -2.84 13.45 -20.48
N TRP A 535 -2.44 12.27 -20.93
CA TRP A 535 -3.38 11.30 -21.49
C TRP A 535 -3.47 10.00 -20.70
N GLY A 536 -2.44 9.64 -19.92
CA GLY A 536 -2.42 8.39 -19.16
C GLY A 536 -1.04 7.76 -19.16
N GLY A 537 -0.96 6.44 -19.19
CA GLY A 537 0.31 5.72 -19.35
C GLY A 537 0.10 4.22 -19.52
N LEU A 538 1.00 3.42 -18.98
CA LEU A 538 0.92 1.96 -19.04
C LEU A 538 0.06 1.39 -17.92
N ILE A 539 -0.41 0.15 -18.07
CA ILE A 539 -0.98 -0.63 -16.98
C ILE A 539 0.12 -1.47 -16.35
N ALA A 540 0.29 -1.33 -15.03
CA ALA A 540 1.16 -2.17 -14.21
C ALA A 540 0.32 -3.09 -13.34
N ILE A 541 0.67 -4.38 -13.31
CA ILE A 541 0.12 -5.37 -12.39
C ILE A 541 1.20 -5.72 -11.37
N GLY A 542 0.85 -5.74 -10.08
CA GLY A 542 1.77 -6.11 -9.03
C GLY A 542 1.15 -6.94 -7.92
N ASP A 543 2.01 -7.58 -7.13
CA ASP A 543 1.64 -8.31 -5.90
C ASP A 543 2.48 -7.79 -4.74
N HIS A 544 1.82 -7.21 -3.73
CA HIS A 544 2.50 -6.63 -2.58
C HIS A 544 3.31 -7.67 -1.78
N GLN A 545 2.98 -8.97 -1.89
CA GLN A 545 3.70 -10.04 -1.21
C GLN A 545 5.06 -10.32 -1.83
N LEU A 546 5.32 -9.87 -3.06
CA LEU A 546 6.59 -10.08 -3.75
C LEU A 546 7.70 -9.13 -3.30
N GLY A 547 7.35 -8.08 -2.56
CA GLY A 547 8.29 -7.15 -1.95
C GLY A 547 8.49 -5.86 -2.76
N PRO A 548 9.44 -5.01 -2.37
CA PRO A 548 9.74 -3.79 -3.11
C PRO A 548 10.35 -4.14 -4.48
N PRO A 549 10.11 -3.31 -5.50
CA PRO A 549 10.75 -3.47 -6.80
C PRO A 549 12.27 -3.24 -6.73
N LEU A 550 12.97 -3.82 -7.71
CA LEU A 550 14.33 -3.42 -8.10
C LEU A 550 14.19 -2.51 -9.31
N ASP A 551 14.34 -1.20 -9.09
CA ASP A 551 14.09 -0.19 -10.10
C ASP A 551 15.40 0.53 -10.45
N PRO A 552 15.84 0.51 -11.73
CA PRO A 552 17.12 1.10 -12.16
C PRO A 552 17.16 2.63 -11.90
N ARG A 553 16.03 3.32 -12.13
CA ARG A 553 15.90 4.79 -11.96
C ARG A 553 15.57 5.29 -10.56
N ASN A 554 15.69 4.45 -9.55
CA ASN A 554 15.32 4.89 -8.21
C ASN A 554 16.44 5.72 -7.57
N ALA A 555 16.13 6.96 -7.19
CA ALA A 555 17.06 7.86 -6.50
C ALA A 555 17.60 7.29 -5.16
N LEU A 556 16.97 6.23 -4.63
CA LEU A 556 17.33 5.55 -3.39
C LEU A 556 18.18 4.29 -3.61
N ASP A 557 18.24 3.73 -4.82
CA ASP A 557 19.00 2.51 -5.08
C ASP A 557 20.40 2.84 -5.64
N ASP A 558 21.41 2.13 -5.15
CA ASP A 558 22.79 2.17 -5.66
C ASP A 558 23.10 0.99 -6.59
N ALA A 559 22.05 0.41 -7.20
CA ALA A 559 22.17 -0.68 -8.15
C ALA A 559 22.10 -0.13 -9.59
N ASP A 560 23.12 -0.39 -10.39
CA ASP A 560 23.13 -0.05 -11.83
C ASP A 560 22.50 -1.20 -12.60
N HIS A 561 21.45 -0.91 -13.39
CA HIS A 561 20.81 -1.88 -14.28
C HIS A 561 20.68 -3.31 -13.69
N PRO A 562 20.01 -3.48 -12.51
CA PRO A 562 20.13 -4.69 -11.67
C PRO A 562 19.65 -6.00 -12.32
N LEU A 563 19.07 -5.94 -13.51
CA LEU A 563 18.47 -7.06 -14.23
C LEU A 563 19.19 -7.38 -15.56
N ASP A 564 20.12 -6.53 -16.02
CA ASP A 564 20.83 -6.69 -17.31
C ASP A 564 21.77 -7.89 -17.34
N HIS A 565 22.12 -8.42 -16.17
CA HIS A 565 22.99 -9.60 -16.03
C HIS A 565 22.22 -10.83 -15.51
N GLY A 566 20.90 -10.84 -15.68
CA GLY A 566 20.00 -11.91 -15.24
C GLY A 566 19.44 -11.65 -13.84
N LEU A 567 18.91 -12.72 -13.22
CA LEU A 567 18.27 -12.62 -11.91
C LEU A 567 19.29 -12.29 -10.81
N PRO A 568 19.07 -11.23 -10.03
CA PRO A 568 20.02 -10.82 -9.01
C PRO A 568 19.99 -11.82 -7.85
N ALA A 569 21.13 -11.95 -7.16
CA ALA A 569 21.26 -12.86 -6.03
C ALA A 569 20.42 -12.37 -4.84
N HIS A 570 19.20 -12.91 -4.71
CA HIS A 570 18.32 -12.66 -3.56
C HIS A 570 18.58 -13.67 -2.43
N SER A 571 18.23 -13.29 -1.20
CA SER A 571 18.20 -14.18 -0.04
C SER A 571 16.99 -15.15 0.06
N GLN A 572 16.10 -15.17 -0.94
CA GLN A 572 14.87 -15.99 -0.98
C GLN A 572 15.02 -17.14 -1.98
N GLN A 573 14.12 -18.12 -1.91
CA GLN A 573 14.11 -19.31 -2.77
C GLN A 573 13.89 -18.99 -4.26
N THR A 574 13.12 -17.94 -4.59
CA THR A 574 12.89 -17.48 -5.96
C THR A 574 12.69 -15.96 -5.96
N PHE A 575 13.40 -15.25 -6.84
CA PHE A 575 13.14 -13.84 -7.10
C PHE A 575 12.02 -13.71 -8.13
N VAL A 576 11.09 -12.79 -7.88
CA VAL A 576 10.01 -12.43 -8.81
C VAL A 576 9.93 -10.91 -8.82
N ARG A 577 9.75 -10.30 -10.00
CA ARG A 577 9.48 -8.86 -10.05
C ARG A 577 8.19 -8.56 -9.28
N SER A 578 8.19 -7.48 -8.50
CA SER A 578 7.03 -7.08 -7.71
C SER A 578 5.91 -6.47 -8.55
N TRP A 579 6.21 -6.10 -9.79
CA TRP A 579 5.24 -5.68 -10.80
C TRP A 579 5.73 -5.97 -12.22
N VAL A 580 4.80 -6.02 -13.18
CA VAL A 580 5.07 -6.12 -14.63
C VAL A 580 4.17 -5.15 -15.43
N PRO A 581 4.66 -4.54 -16.52
CA PRO A 581 3.82 -3.81 -17.46
C PRO A 581 3.02 -4.79 -18.31
N LEU A 582 1.75 -4.50 -18.65
CA LEU A 582 0.93 -5.40 -19.49
C LEU A 582 1.12 -5.22 -21.01
N ASP A 583 1.81 -4.17 -21.42
CA ASP A 583 1.99 -3.78 -22.81
C ASP A 583 3.34 -3.05 -22.95
N ASP A 584 4.36 -3.76 -23.41
CA ASP A 584 5.74 -3.25 -23.48
C ASP A 584 5.92 -2.09 -24.48
N ASP A 585 4.97 -1.93 -25.41
CA ASP A 585 4.95 -0.83 -26.37
C ASP A 585 4.34 0.45 -25.80
N VAL A 586 3.67 0.40 -24.63
CA VAL A 586 3.08 1.58 -23.99
C VAL A 586 4.05 2.18 -22.96
N ARG A 587 4.32 3.48 -23.10
CA ARG A 587 5.25 4.24 -22.25
C ARG A 587 4.50 5.04 -21.18
N VAL A 588 5.25 5.53 -20.19
CA VAL A 588 4.72 6.38 -19.11
C VAL A 588 4.70 7.88 -19.44
N GLY A 589 5.59 8.31 -20.35
CA GLY A 589 5.77 9.68 -20.82
C GLY A 589 6.32 9.68 -22.26
N GLY A 590 6.66 10.85 -22.79
CA GLY A 590 7.20 11.00 -24.15
C GLY A 590 6.33 10.40 -25.26
N ILE A 591 6.97 9.93 -26.33
CA ILE A 591 6.31 9.26 -27.45
C ILE A 591 6.06 7.79 -27.09
N SER A 592 4.78 7.42 -27.01
CA SER A 592 4.33 6.07 -26.72
C SER A 592 3.90 5.32 -27.99
N PRO A 593 4.66 4.31 -28.46
CA PRO A 593 4.33 3.56 -29.68
C PRO A 593 3.00 2.80 -29.62
N GLY A 594 2.72 2.13 -28.49
CA GLY A 594 1.56 1.27 -28.29
C GLY A 594 0.28 2.03 -27.92
N GLY A 595 0.35 3.36 -27.77
CA GLY A 595 -0.76 4.20 -27.37
C GLY A 595 -0.75 4.50 -25.88
N VAL A 596 -1.92 4.51 -25.23
CA VAL A 596 -2.03 4.91 -23.82
C VAL A 596 -3.25 4.28 -23.16
N TYR A 597 -3.11 3.92 -21.88
CA TYR A 597 -4.19 3.48 -21.02
C TYR A 597 -4.49 4.47 -19.91
N ARG A 598 -5.73 4.47 -19.44
CA ARG A 598 -6.14 5.09 -18.17
C ARG A 598 -7.36 4.38 -17.58
N ASP A 599 -7.67 4.71 -16.33
CA ASP A 599 -8.91 4.33 -15.65
C ASP A 599 -9.18 2.81 -15.63
N VAL A 600 -8.24 2.05 -15.04
CA VAL A 600 -8.34 0.59 -14.93
C VAL A 600 -9.32 0.14 -13.83
N THR A 601 -10.13 -0.88 -14.13
CA THR A 601 -11.11 -1.48 -13.22
C THR A 601 -11.11 -3.00 -13.36
N PRO A 602 -10.83 -3.77 -12.29
CA PRO A 602 -10.92 -5.22 -12.29
C PRO A 602 -12.34 -5.77 -12.49
N LEU A 603 -12.42 -6.93 -13.15
CA LEU A 603 -13.65 -7.71 -13.30
C LEU A 603 -13.62 -8.98 -12.43
N PRO A 604 -14.80 -9.57 -12.14
CA PRO A 604 -14.91 -10.73 -11.23
C PRO A 604 -14.33 -12.03 -11.78
N ASP A 605 -14.03 -12.06 -13.07
CA ASP A 605 -13.48 -13.20 -13.81
C ASP A 605 -11.97 -13.04 -14.09
N GLY A 606 -11.29 -12.21 -13.29
CA GLY A 606 -9.86 -11.98 -13.39
C GLY A 606 -9.43 -11.02 -14.51
N SER A 607 -10.31 -10.67 -15.45
CA SER A 607 -9.99 -9.70 -16.50
C SER A 607 -10.04 -8.25 -16.03
N LEU A 608 -9.58 -7.30 -16.86
CA LEU A 608 -9.58 -5.86 -16.55
C LEU A 608 -10.39 -5.09 -17.58
N LEU A 609 -11.07 -4.02 -17.18
CA LEU A 609 -11.52 -2.96 -18.06
C LEU A 609 -10.55 -1.78 -17.98
N ALA A 610 -10.29 -1.13 -19.10
CA ALA A 610 -9.51 0.11 -19.14
C ALA A 610 -9.98 0.99 -20.31
N ALA A 611 -9.77 2.30 -20.19
CA ALA A 611 -9.82 3.19 -21.34
C ALA A 611 -8.49 3.11 -22.08
N TYR A 612 -8.53 2.89 -23.39
CA TYR A 612 -7.36 2.75 -24.25
C TYR A 612 -7.47 3.62 -25.50
N ALA A 613 -6.39 4.31 -25.84
CA ALA A 613 -6.25 4.98 -27.13
C ALA A 613 -5.02 4.42 -27.88
N PRO A 614 -5.15 4.07 -29.18
CA PRO A 614 -4.05 3.51 -29.96
C PRO A 614 -2.95 4.54 -30.24
N GLY A 615 -1.72 4.05 -30.42
CA GLY A 615 -0.55 4.86 -30.74
C GLY A 615 -0.18 4.85 -32.24
N PRO A 616 0.95 5.48 -32.60
CA PRO A 616 1.85 6.22 -31.71
C PRO A 616 1.22 7.53 -31.21
N LEU A 617 1.52 7.91 -29.96
CA LEU A 617 0.97 9.11 -29.32
C LEU A 617 2.06 9.84 -28.52
N ASP A 618 2.16 11.16 -28.66
CA ASP A 618 2.97 11.99 -27.75
C ASP A 618 2.16 12.28 -26.48
N LEU A 619 2.58 11.71 -25.35
CA LEU A 619 1.88 11.83 -24.07
C LEU A 619 1.99 13.24 -23.47
N GLU A 620 2.99 14.01 -23.88
CA GLU A 620 3.26 15.36 -23.37
C GLU A 620 2.63 16.46 -24.23
N ASP A 621 2.06 16.10 -25.39
CA ASP A 621 1.33 17.01 -26.26
C ASP A 621 -0.15 17.13 -25.85
N PRO A 622 -0.59 18.27 -25.25
CA PRO A 622 -1.98 18.47 -24.87
C PRO A 622 -2.93 18.60 -26.06
N THR A 623 -2.42 18.69 -27.29
CA THR A 623 -3.21 18.82 -28.52
C THR A 623 -3.40 17.50 -29.27
N ALA A 624 -2.77 16.41 -28.80
CA ALA A 624 -2.83 15.11 -29.48
C ALA A 624 -4.25 14.53 -29.58
N ALA A 625 -5.15 14.93 -28.67
CA ALA A 625 -6.58 14.62 -28.68
C ALA A 625 -6.93 13.14 -28.97
N PRO A 626 -6.34 12.19 -28.21
CA PRO A 626 -6.57 10.76 -28.40
C PRO A 626 -8.04 10.38 -28.21
N ASP A 627 -8.44 9.33 -28.92
CA ASP A 627 -9.76 8.72 -28.80
C ASP A 627 -9.69 7.49 -27.90
N PHE A 628 -10.40 7.54 -26.77
CA PHE A 628 -10.35 6.47 -25.78
C PHE A 628 -11.56 5.57 -25.97
N ASP A 629 -11.32 4.31 -26.28
CA ASP A 629 -12.32 3.26 -26.24
C ASP A 629 -12.22 2.50 -24.91
N LEU A 630 -13.33 1.93 -24.45
CA LEU A 630 -13.31 0.97 -23.34
C LEU A 630 -12.95 -0.40 -23.89
N VAL A 631 -11.85 -0.94 -23.41
CA VAL A 631 -11.37 -2.27 -23.76
C VAL A 631 -11.38 -3.18 -22.55
N ARG A 632 -11.62 -4.47 -22.80
CA ARG A 632 -11.43 -5.54 -21.84
C ARG A 632 -10.12 -6.25 -22.15
N LEU A 633 -9.29 -6.39 -21.12
CA LEU A 633 -8.00 -7.08 -21.17
C LEU A 633 -8.16 -8.44 -20.49
N VAL A 634 -8.14 -9.49 -21.30
CA VAL A 634 -8.33 -10.88 -20.87
C VAL A 634 -6.97 -11.58 -20.82
N PRO A 635 -6.57 -12.15 -19.67
CA PRO A 635 -5.31 -12.90 -19.58
C PRO A 635 -5.38 -14.18 -20.43
N ALA A 636 -4.28 -14.55 -21.08
CA ALA A 636 -4.22 -15.67 -22.03
C ALA A 636 -2.95 -16.53 -21.86
N PRO A 637 -2.87 -17.42 -20.86
CA PRO A 637 -3.87 -17.66 -19.82
C PRO A 637 -3.63 -16.83 -18.55
N SER A 638 -2.48 -16.17 -18.42
CA SER A 638 -2.08 -15.37 -17.24
C SER A 638 -1.54 -14.01 -17.67
N PHE A 639 -1.61 -13.03 -16.76
CA PHE A 639 -0.94 -11.73 -16.91
C PHE A 639 0.56 -11.79 -16.65
N HIS A 640 1.07 -12.88 -16.07
CA HIS A 640 2.51 -13.06 -15.84
C HIS A 640 3.10 -14.04 -16.85
N ALA A 641 4.34 -13.77 -17.26
CA ALA A 641 5.19 -14.76 -17.89
C ALA A 641 5.63 -15.84 -16.87
N ALA A 642 5.97 -17.02 -17.37
CA ALA A 642 6.40 -18.14 -16.52
C ALA A 642 7.70 -17.85 -15.75
N ASP A 643 8.58 -17.02 -16.30
CA ASP A 643 9.84 -16.60 -15.66
C ASP A 643 9.66 -15.52 -14.58
N GLY A 644 8.47 -14.92 -14.47
CA GLY A 644 8.17 -13.87 -13.50
C GLY A 644 8.86 -12.53 -13.77
N LEU A 645 9.40 -12.33 -14.97
CA LEU A 645 10.15 -11.13 -15.35
C LEU A 645 9.38 -10.18 -16.27
N GLY A 646 8.40 -10.67 -17.01
CA GLY A 646 7.63 -9.88 -17.96
C GLY A 646 6.13 -10.21 -17.96
N PRO A 647 5.36 -9.50 -18.80
CA PRO A 647 3.95 -9.81 -19.00
C PRO A 647 3.73 -11.19 -19.63
N GLY A 648 2.61 -11.80 -19.24
CA GLY A 648 1.98 -12.87 -20.01
C GLY A 648 1.25 -12.33 -21.23
N ARG A 649 0.60 -13.21 -22.00
CA ARG A 649 -0.17 -12.75 -23.17
C ARG A 649 -1.51 -12.19 -22.72
N VAL A 650 -1.93 -11.08 -23.32
CA VAL A 650 -3.20 -10.42 -23.06
C VAL A 650 -4.00 -10.28 -24.36
N ARG A 651 -5.27 -10.68 -24.33
CA ARG A 651 -6.22 -10.41 -25.41
C ARG A 651 -6.98 -9.13 -25.10
N ARG A 652 -6.98 -8.18 -26.03
CA ARG A 652 -7.74 -6.94 -25.95
C ARG A 652 -9.05 -7.07 -26.73
N GLU A 653 -10.17 -6.79 -26.08
CA GLU A 653 -11.52 -6.85 -26.66
C GLU A 653 -12.17 -5.47 -26.56
N LEU A 654 -12.70 -4.95 -27.66
CA LEU A 654 -13.47 -3.70 -27.64
C LEU A 654 -14.79 -3.93 -26.90
N VAL A 655 -15.06 -3.12 -25.88
CA VAL A 655 -16.32 -3.13 -25.14
C VAL A 655 -17.20 -2.00 -25.63
N VAL A 656 -16.79 -0.75 -25.42
CA VAL A 656 -17.49 0.45 -25.89
C VAL A 656 -16.51 1.26 -26.71
N GLY A 657 -16.95 1.78 -27.86
CA GLY A 657 -16.18 2.74 -28.63
C GLY A 657 -17.09 3.69 -29.39
N GLY A 658 -16.51 4.77 -29.90
CA GLY A 658 -17.30 5.81 -30.54
C GLY A 658 -16.50 7.03 -30.98
N PRO A 659 -17.16 8.11 -31.44
CA PRO A 659 -16.49 9.34 -31.83
C PRO A 659 -16.00 10.20 -30.65
N ALA A 660 -16.20 9.73 -29.42
CA ALA A 660 -15.92 10.43 -28.17
C ALA A 660 -15.04 9.56 -27.27
N SER A 661 -14.34 10.16 -26.30
CA SER A 661 -13.55 9.42 -25.32
C SER A 661 -14.46 8.80 -24.26
N GLU A 662 -14.35 7.49 -24.09
CA GLU A 662 -15.05 6.69 -23.10
C GLU A 662 -14.10 6.38 -21.93
N LEU A 663 -14.46 6.79 -20.72
CA LEU A 663 -13.59 6.79 -19.54
C LEU A 663 -14.27 6.23 -18.29
N TRP A 664 -13.48 5.96 -17.26
CA TRP A 664 -13.94 5.48 -15.94
C TRP A 664 -14.97 4.34 -16.01
N PRO A 665 -14.62 3.20 -16.63
CA PRO A 665 -15.50 2.04 -16.66
C PRO A 665 -15.76 1.50 -15.25
N VAL A 666 -17.03 1.28 -14.89
CA VAL A 666 -17.45 0.68 -13.62
C VAL A 666 -18.53 -0.39 -13.87
N PRO A 667 -18.26 -1.68 -13.60
CA PRO A 667 -19.25 -2.74 -13.78
C PRO A 667 -20.40 -2.60 -12.78
N VAL A 668 -21.64 -2.74 -13.27
CA VAL A 668 -22.86 -2.62 -12.45
C VAL A 668 -23.23 -3.98 -11.88
N ARG A 669 -22.75 -4.28 -10.68
CA ARG A 669 -23.03 -5.53 -9.97
C ARG A 669 -22.97 -5.37 -8.46
N GLY A 670 -23.73 -6.18 -7.73
CA GLY A 670 -23.58 -6.24 -6.28
C GLY A 670 -22.24 -6.87 -5.90
N ARG A 671 -21.65 -6.40 -4.81
CA ARG A 671 -20.37 -6.88 -4.27
C ARG A 671 -20.42 -7.00 -2.76
N ALA A 672 -19.58 -7.86 -2.20
CA ALA A 672 -19.42 -7.95 -0.76
C ALA A 672 -18.82 -6.66 -0.20
N LYS A 673 -19.23 -6.30 1.03
CA LYS A 673 -18.65 -5.18 1.74
C LYS A 673 -17.38 -5.63 2.45
N GLU A 674 -16.33 -4.82 2.38
CA GLU A 674 -15.05 -5.13 3.01
C GLU A 674 -15.20 -5.07 4.55
N PRO A 675 -14.70 -6.08 5.29
CA PRO A 675 -14.78 -6.11 6.76
C PRO A 675 -13.80 -5.13 7.43
N PHE A 676 -14.15 -4.64 8.63
CA PHE A 676 -13.25 -3.80 9.43
C PHE A 676 -12.35 -4.63 10.34
N HIS A 677 -11.11 -4.82 9.92
CA HIS A 677 -10.13 -5.58 10.70
C HIS A 677 -9.13 -4.73 11.47
N LYS A 678 -8.93 -3.46 11.09
CA LYS A 678 -7.87 -2.61 11.64
C LYS A 678 -8.39 -1.24 12.06
N PRO A 679 -8.80 -1.07 13.33
CA PRO A 679 -9.13 0.25 13.85
C PRO A 679 -7.86 1.05 14.15
N ILE A 680 -8.00 2.38 14.22
CA ILE A 680 -6.97 3.26 14.76
C ILE A 680 -6.46 2.76 16.13
N LYS A 681 -5.14 2.71 16.26
CA LYS A 681 -4.49 2.45 17.55
C LYS A 681 -4.54 3.73 18.37
N ARG A 682 -5.37 3.76 19.41
CA ARG A 682 -5.52 4.95 20.29
C ARG A 682 -4.63 4.83 21.52
N ALA A 683 -4.07 5.95 21.97
CA ALA A 683 -3.34 6.04 23.24
C ALA A 683 -4.31 6.31 24.42
N GLU A 684 -5.31 5.44 24.60
CA GLU A 684 -6.39 5.66 25.60
C GLU A 684 -5.88 5.74 27.03
N THR A 685 -4.77 5.05 27.33
CA THR A 685 -4.12 5.12 28.65
C THR A 685 -3.52 6.50 28.95
N VAL A 686 -3.33 7.34 27.93
CA VAL A 686 -2.76 8.68 28.03
C VAL A 686 -3.85 9.74 27.90
N PHE A 687 -4.75 9.59 26.94
CA PHE A 687 -5.74 10.61 26.59
C PHE A 687 -7.17 10.31 27.05
N GLY A 688 -7.39 9.17 27.72
CA GLY A 688 -8.73 8.68 28.07
C GLY A 688 -9.44 8.03 26.88
N PRO A 689 -10.69 7.57 27.05
CA PRO A 689 -11.48 7.02 25.96
C PRO A 689 -11.85 8.11 24.93
N PRO A 690 -12.02 7.74 23.64
CA PRO A 690 -12.44 8.67 22.60
C PRO A 690 -13.90 9.11 22.81
N GLY A 691 -14.21 10.32 22.37
CA GLY A 691 -15.57 10.84 22.27
C GLY A 691 -16.16 10.69 20.87
N THR A 692 -17.18 11.48 20.55
CA THR A 692 -17.76 11.60 19.20
C THR A 692 -17.41 12.96 18.60
N ILE A 693 -16.73 12.96 17.47
CA ILE A 693 -16.31 14.16 16.72
C ILE A 693 -16.81 14.03 15.28
N ALA A 694 -17.63 14.98 14.85
CA ALA A 694 -18.27 14.98 13.53
C ALA A 694 -19.01 13.67 13.22
N GLY A 695 -19.68 13.09 14.23
CA GLY A 695 -20.40 11.82 14.10
C GLY A 695 -19.52 10.57 14.09
N PHE A 696 -18.21 10.66 14.34
CA PHE A 696 -17.30 9.51 14.39
C PHE A 696 -16.59 9.40 15.74
N ALA A 697 -16.15 8.21 16.13
CA ALA A 697 -15.29 8.05 17.30
C ALA A 697 -13.95 8.79 17.09
N GLY A 698 -13.52 9.61 18.06
CA GLY A 698 -12.28 10.36 17.95
C GLY A 698 -12.00 11.32 19.11
N TYR A 699 -10.95 12.13 18.96
CA TYR A 699 -10.51 13.14 19.92
C TYR A 699 -10.60 14.55 19.30
N PRO A 700 -10.69 15.61 20.13
CA PRO A 700 -10.57 16.99 19.66
C PRO A 700 -9.28 17.21 18.86
N ALA A 701 -9.32 18.11 17.87
CA ALA A 701 -8.20 18.33 16.94
C ALA A 701 -6.87 18.75 17.61
N ALA A 702 -6.93 19.35 18.81
CA ALA A 702 -5.75 19.77 19.56
C ALA A 702 -5.11 18.63 20.40
N THR A 703 -5.74 17.46 20.48
CA THR A 703 -5.19 16.33 21.23
C THR A 703 -3.96 15.79 20.50
N PRO A 704 -2.76 15.74 21.12
CA PRO A 704 -1.55 15.29 20.46
C PRO A 704 -1.59 13.78 20.14
N ALA A 705 -0.61 13.33 19.38
CA ALA A 705 -0.36 11.93 19.10
C ALA A 705 0.88 11.42 19.85
N LEU A 706 0.93 10.10 20.06
CA LEU A 706 2.09 9.41 20.59
C LEU A 706 2.80 8.68 19.45
N LEU A 707 4.03 9.10 19.16
CA LEU A 707 4.92 8.44 18.21
C LEU A 707 5.81 7.43 18.95
N GLU A 708 5.83 6.20 18.48
CA GLU A 708 6.67 5.11 18.99
C GLU A 708 7.50 4.53 17.85
N VAL A 709 8.84 4.57 17.97
CA VAL A 709 9.74 3.94 17.00
C VAL A 709 10.49 2.82 17.70
N TYR A 710 10.31 1.59 17.23
CA TYR A 710 10.86 0.40 17.89
C TYR A 710 12.34 0.15 17.59
N ASP A 711 12.85 0.62 16.46
CA ASP A 711 14.28 0.68 16.14
C ASP A 711 14.50 1.69 15.01
N LEU A 712 15.03 2.87 15.33
CA LEU A 712 15.32 3.92 14.34
C LEU A 712 16.53 3.56 13.46
N VAL A 713 17.50 2.81 13.99
CA VAL A 713 18.68 2.42 13.20
C VAL A 713 18.27 1.48 12.09
N LEU A 714 17.42 0.49 12.42
CA LEU A 714 16.82 -0.38 11.43
C LEU A 714 16.01 0.44 10.43
N LEU A 715 15.12 1.31 10.92
CA LEU A 715 14.26 2.11 10.08
C LEU A 715 15.05 3.00 9.10
N ALA A 716 16.14 3.62 9.55
CA ALA A 716 17.03 4.43 8.72
C ALA A 716 17.70 3.59 7.62
N ALA A 717 18.26 2.42 7.98
CA ALA A 717 18.89 1.52 7.03
C ALA A 717 17.93 1.08 5.92
N PHE A 718 16.69 0.74 6.29
CA PHE A 718 15.64 0.43 5.31
C PHE A 718 15.38 1.60 4.37
N PHE A 719 15.30 2.82 4.89
CA PHE A 719 14.96 3.95 4.05
C PHE A 719 16.05 4.32 3.05
N GLU A 720 17.30 4.03 3.38
CA GLU A 720 18.43 4.16 2.46
C GLU A 720 18.43 2.99 1.45
N GLN A 721 18.41 1.75 1.93
CA GLN A 721 18.40 0.56 1.10
C GLN A 721 17.22 -0.35 1.47
N THR A 722 16.21 -0.40 0.62
CA THR A 722 15.06 -1.31 0.75
C THR A 722 15.22 -2.52 -0.17
N ALA A 723 16.20 -2.50 -1.08
CA ALA A 723 16.32 -3.49 -2.13
C ALA A 723 16.51 -4.87 -1.52
N PRO A 724 15.92 -5.92 -2.10
CA PRO A 724 16.07 -7.29 -1.62
C PRO A 724 17.48 -7.88 -1.67
N ILE A 725 18.45 -7.12 -2.17
CA ILE A 725 19.80 -7.55 -2.51
C ILE A 725 20.82 -6.65 -1.83
N GLY A 726 22.04 -7.17 -1.69
CA GLY A 726 23.11 -6.46 -1.00
C GLY A 726 22.98 -6.52 0.52
N ALA A 727 24.01 -5.98 1.20
CA ALA A 727 24.00 -5.80 2.64
C ALA A 727 23.43 -4.43 2.99
N HIS A 728 22.72 -4.35 4.12
CA HIS A 728 22.16 -3.12 4.65
C HIS A 728 23.15 -2.47 5.61
N HIS A 729 23.42 -1.18 5.44
CA HIS A 729 24.30 -0.45 6.34
C HIS A 729 23.54 -0.13 7.64
N LEU A 730 24.00 -0.70 8.76
CA LEU A 730 23.46 -0.37 10.08
C LEU A 730 24.39 0.63 10.77
N ASP A 731 23.96 1.88 10.86
CA ASP A 731 24.68 2.92 11.61
C ASP A 731 24.52 2.78 13.15
N ALA A 732 24.56 1.54 13.63
CA ALA A 732 24.43 1.20 15.04
C ALA A 732 25.77 1.36 15.79
N PRO A 733 25.73 1.48 17.12
CA PRO A 733 26.89 1.23 17.97
C PRO A 733 27.36 -0.22 17.84
N GLY A 734 28.66 -0.44 17.60
CA GLY A 734 29.25 -1.79 17.50
C GLY A 734 29.45 -2.25 16.06
N LEU A 735 29.38 -3.57 15.84
CA LEU A 735 29.52 -4.17 14.50
C LEU A 735 28.20 -4.07 13.74
N GLY A 736 28.25 -3.56 12.52
CA GLY A 736 27.15 -3.54 11.56
C GLY A 736 26.75 -4.94 11.09
N ALA A 737 25.74 -5.02 10.23
CA ALA A 737 25.26 -6.30 9.70
C ALA A 737 26.32 -7.05 8.86
N ASP A 738 27.26 -6.31 8.27
CA ASP A 738 28.42 -6.79 7.52
C ASP A 738 29.61 -7.17 8.43
N GLY A 739 29.49 -6.99 9.74
CA GLY A 739 30.56 -7.23 10.70
C GLY A 739 31.59 -6.10 10.78
N VAL A 740 31.35 -4.95 10.14
CA VAL A 740 32.25 -3.78 10.20
C VAL A 740 31.79 -2.82 11.29
N ALA A 741 32.71 -2.29 12.09
CA ALA A 741 32.35 -1.35 13.14
C ALA A 741 31.99 0.02 12.57
N THR A 742 30.81 0.53 12.91
CA THR A 742 30.38 1.89 12.51
C THR A 742 31.19 2.94 13.26
N PRO A 743 31.90 3.86 12.57
CA PRO A 743 32.64 4.93 13.22
C PRO A 743 31.73 5.79 14.11
N THR A 744 32.23 6.27 15.25
CA THR A 744 31.44 7.01 16.24
C THR A 744 30.68 8.21 15.67
N TRP A 745 31.28 8.92 14.71
CA TRP A 745 30.65 10.07 14.06
C TRP A 745 29.48 9.70 13.13
N ARG A 746 29.39 8.44 12.69
CA ARG A 746 28.25 7.88 11.93
C ARG A 746 27.24 7.13 12.79
N GLN A 747 27.53 6.89 14.07
CA GLN A 747 26.58 6.15 14.92
C GLN A 747 25.34 7.01 15.20
N ILE A 748 24.16 6.44 14.95
CA ILE A 748 22.89 7.09 15.27
C ILE A 748 22.69 7.03 16.80
N ARG A 749 22.52 8.20 17.44
CA ARG A 749 22.38 8.37 18.89
C ARG A 749 21.19 9.21 19.31
N TRP A 750 20.67 10.03 18.40
CA TRP A 750 19.46 10.82 18.61
C TRP A 750 18.49 10.69 17.45
N ALA A 751 17.22 10.88 17.75
CA ALA A 751 16.16 11.06 16.77
C ALA A 751 15.72 12.51 16.77
N ARG A 752 15.44 13.08 15.58
CA ARG A 752 14.74 14.37 15.46
C ARG A 752 13.50 14.21 14.62
N VAL A 753 12.38 14.71 15.13
CA VAL A 753 11.10 14.76 14.43
C VAL A 753 10.96 16.16 13.84
N VAL A 754 10.80 16.26 12.53
CA VAL A 754 10.74 17.53 11.79
C VAL A 754 9.40 17.64 11.09
N ALA A 755 8.66 18.72 11.33
CA ALA A 755 7.46 19.06 10.58
C ALA A 755 7.76 19.94 9.37
N ALA A 756 6.87 19.91 8.38
CA ALA A 756 6.79 20.92 7.33
C ALA A 756 5.60 21.84 7.57
N GLU A 757 5.80 23.14 7.36
CA GLU A 757 4.69 24.07 7.26
C GLU A 757 3.93 23.85 5.94
N PRO A 758 2.58 23.94 5.95
CA PRO A 758 1.79 23.84 4.74
C PRO A 758 2.14 24.96 3.76
N ARG A 759 2.31 24.61 2.49
CA ARG A 759 2.59 25.59 1.42
C ARG A 759 1.31 26.26 0.93
N ARG A 760 1.46 27.47 0.40
CA ARG A 760 0.41 28.31 -0.17
C ARG A 760 0.72 28.66 -1.63
N ALA A 761 -0.28 29.25 -2.30
CA ALA A 761 -0.13 29.73 -3.67
C ALA A 761 1.01 30.75 -3.75
N GLY A 762 1.94 30.55 -4.69
CA GLY A 762 3.08 31.45 -4.92
C GLY A 762 4.33 31.13 -4.09
N ASP A 763 4.26 30.18 -3.15
CA ASP A 763 5.46 29.70 -2.45
C ASP A 763 6.44 29.06 -3.45
N ALA A 764 7.73 29.30 -3.24
CA ALA A 764 8.82 28.72 -4.04
C ALA A 764 9.90 28.10 -3.13
N GLY A 765 10.59 27.09 -3.65
CA GLY A 765 11.66 26.41 -2.92
C GLY A 765 11.17 25.33 -1.94
N PRO A 766 12.06 24.83 -1.07
CA PRO A 766 11.70 23.82 -0.08
C PRO A 766 10.74 24.39 0.98
N PRO A 767 9.80 23.59 1.51
CA PRO A 767 8.89 24.05 2.56
C PRO A 767 9.67 24.45 3.81
N ARG A 768 9.16 25.44 4.55
CA ARG A 768 9.68 25.79 5.88
C ARG A 768 9.50 24.60 6.82
N GLN A 769 10.51 24.35 7.65
CA GLN A 769 10.56 23.19 8.54
C GLN A 769 10.67 23.60 10.00
N LEU A 770 10.09 22.78 10.88
CA LEU A 770 10.04 22.97 12.32
C LEU A 770 10.55 21.73 13.03
N ILE A 771 11.40 21.88 14.04
CA ILE A 771 11.79 20.76 14.90
C ILE A 771 10.69 20.57 15.95
N LEU A 772 9.98 19.44 15.87
CA LEU A 772 8.94 19.08 16.83
C LEU A 772 9.52 18.46 18.10
N ALA A 773 10.54 17.62 17.95
CA ALA A 773 11.19 16.94 19.06
C ALA A 773 12.62 16.52 18.67
N GLU A 774 13.50 16.46 19.66
CA GLU A 774 14.80 15.81 19.56
C GLU A 774 14.98 14.93 20.81
N VAL A 775 15.13 13.63 20.61
CA VAL A 775 15.04 12.61 21.68
C VAL A 775 16.25 11.69 21.61
N PRO A 776 16.91 11.37 22.75
CA PRO A 776 17.99 10.39 22.75
C PRO A 776 17.43 9.00 22.44
N LEU A 777 18.17 8.20 21.70
CA LEU A 777 17.83 6.80 21.45
C LEU A 777 18.21 5.93 22.65
N ALA A 778 17.38 4.92 22.94
CA ALA A 778 17.78 3.81 23.80
C ALA A 778 18.84 2.93 23.11
N ASP A 779 19.46 2.00 23.85
CA ASP A 779 20.55 1.17 23.32
C ASP A 779 20.05 0.20 22.24
N ASP A 780 18.78 -0.22 22.33
CA ASP A 780 18.09 -1.01 21.29
C ASP A 780 17.65 -0.20 20.06
N GLY A 781 17.93 1.11 20.03
CA GLY A 781 17.56 2.01 18.94
C GLY A 781 16.11 2.50 19.02
N SER A 782 15.37 2.21 20.09
CA SER A 782 13.99 2.66 20.24
C SER A 782 13.89 4.08 20.83
N PHE A 783 12.80 4.79 20.50
CA PHE A 783 12.42 6.04 21.17
C PHE A 783 10.90 6.27 21.11
N GLN A 784 10.40 7.12 21.99
CA GLN A 784 9.02 7.62 21.94
C GLN A 784 8.99 9.15 22.05
N ALA A 785 7.98 9.78 21.42
CA ALA A 785 7.77 11.21 21.46
C ALA A 785 6.27 11.56 21.44
N THR A 786 5.87 12.59 22.18
CA THR A 786 4.54 13.20 22.04
C THR A 786 4.63 14.32 21.02
N ILE A 787 3.87 14.24 19.93
CA ILE A 787 3.92 15.17 18.80
C ILE A 787 2.55 15.79 18.51
N PRO A 788 2.48 16.98 17.89
CA PRO A 788 1.21 17.52 17.39
C PRO A 788 0.55 16.56 16.40
N SER A 789 -0.78 16.45 16.47
CA SER A 789 -1.58 15.74 15.48
C SER A 789 -1.94 16.62 14.29
N GLY A 790 -2.24 16.02 13.14
CA GLY A 790 -2.66 16.73 11.94
C GLY A 790 -1.58 17.62 11.33
N VAL A 791 -0.31 17.29 11.59
CA VAL A 791 0.87 17.98 11.06
C VAL A 791 1.73 16.96 10.33
N PRO A 792 2.16 17.21 9.07
CA PRO A 792 3.10 16.34 8.39
C PRO A 792 4.46 16.38 9.08
N PHE A 793 5.05 15.23 9.35
CA PHE A 793 6.38 15.08 9.95
C PHE A 793 7.26 14.06 9.21
N ASP A 794 8.57 14.22 9.34
CA ASP A 794 9.62 13.32 8.87
C ASP A 794 10.61 13.04 10.02
N LEU A 795 11.40 11.99 9.89
CA LEU A 795 12.38 11.58 10.90
C LEU A 795 13.81 11.84 10.42
N GLN A 796 14.65 12.37 11.29
CA GLN A 796 16.09 12.47 11.06
C GLN A 796 16.83 11.59 12.07
N ALA A 797 17.69 10.73 11.57
CA ALA A 797 18.68 10.03 12.36
C ALA A 797 19.87 10.97 12.61
N LEU A 798 20.28 11.12 13.86
CA LEU A 798 21.32 12.06 14.25
C LEU A 798 22.50 11.36 14.93
N SER A 799 23.71 11.91 14.74
CA SER A 799 24.92 11.46 15.41
C SER A 799 24.94 11.79 16.91
N ALA A 800 26.02 11.39 17.60
CA ALA A 800 26.29 11.81 18.98
C ALA A 800 26.36 13.34 19.14
N ASP A 801 26.81 14.05 18.10
CA ASP A 801 26.91 15.51 18.05
C ASP A 801 25.62 16.18 17.54
N ARG A 802 24.53 15.41 17.39
CA ARG A 802 23.20 15.85 16.92
C ARG A 802 23.19 16.42 15.49
N LEU A 803 24.17 16.01 14.69
CA LEU A 803 24.21 16.29 13.25
C LEU A 803 23.36 15.26 12.51
N ALA A 804 22.60 15.70 11.51
CA ALA A 804 21.80 14.80 10.70
C ALA A 804 22.70 13.87 9.88
N LEU A 805 22.52 12.57 10.07
CA LEU A 805 23.20 11.52 9.33
C LEU A 805 22.38 11.11 8.12
N SER A 806 21.09 10.89 8.34
CA SER A 806 20.15 10.55 7.27
C SER A 806 18.77 11.13 7.52
N ARG A 807 18.08 11.33 6.40
CA ARG A 807 16.70 11.80 6.33
C ARG A 807 16.03 11.08 5.16
N PRO A 808 14.96 10.32 5.40
CA PRO A 808 14.39 9.45 4.39
C PRO A 808 13.39 10.18 3.48
N GLY A 809 13.06 11.43 3.78
CA GLY A 809 12.10 12.21 2.99
C GLY A 809 10.71 11.57 3.01
N ARG A 810 10.29 11.03 4.16
CA ARG A 810 8.99 10.37 4.32
C ARG A 810 8.09 11.24 5.19
N TRP A 811 7.23 12.02 4.53
CA TRP A 811 6.22 12.80 5.22
C TRP A 811 5.06 11.90 5.67
N LEU A 812 5.01 11.64 6.97
CA LEU A 812 3.95 10.96 7.69
C LEU A 812 3.08 11.99 8.44
N TYR A 813 1.99 11.55 9.05
CA TYR A 813 1.22 12.35 10.00
C TYR A 813 0.59 11.41 11.03
N ALA A 814 0.07 11.99 12.10
CA ALA A 814 -0.69 11.24 13.10
C ALA A 814 -2.01 11.95 13.41
N HIS A 815 -3.05 11.16 13.64
CA HIS A 815 -4.37 11.64 14.05
C HIS A 815 -4.38 12.06 15.53
N PRO A 816 -5.34 12.92 15.92
CA PRO A 816 -5.54 13.26 17.32
C PRO A 816 -5.74 12.01 18.19
N GLY A 817 -4.90 11.85 19.23
CA GLY A 817 -4.91 10.71 20.15
C GLY A 817 -4.40 9.38 19.56
N GLU A 818 -3.85 9.39 18.34
CA GLU A 818 -3.24 8.22 17.72
C GLU A 818 -1.98 7.79 18.48
N LYS A 819 -1.80 6.48 18.60
CA LYS A 819 -0.53 5.84 18.92
C LYS A 819 0.08 5.32 17.61
N HIS A 820 0.91 6.14 17.00
CA HIS A 820 1.55 5.85 15.74
C HIS A 820 2.86 5.08 15.99
N ALA A 821 2.94 3.84 15.52
CA ALA A 821 4.10 2.98 15.74
C ALA A 821 4.83 2.71 14.43
N LEU A 822 6.15 2.88 14.43
CA LEU A 822 7.03 2.66 13.28
C LEU A 822 8.14 1.66 13.62
N SER A 823 8.63 0.98 12.58
CA SER A 823 9.66 -0.05 12.68
C SER A 823 9.22 -1.28 13.50
N ILE A 824 10.15 -2.21 13.65
CA ILE A 824 10.07 -3.39 14.51
C ILE A 824 11.41 -3.54 15.25
N PRO A 825 11.46 -4.28 16.37
CA PRO A 825 12.74 -4.65 16.96
C PRO A 825 13.61 -5.43 15.96
N ARG A 826 14.91 -5.11 15.87
CA ARG A 826 15.84 -5.75 14.93
C ARG A 826 15.86 -7.27 14.99
N ALA A 827 15.70 -7.83 16.17
CA ALA A 827 15.66 -9.27 16.39
C ALA A 827 14.52 -9.97 15.60
N LEU A 828 13.47 -9.23 15.23
CA LEU A 828 12.32 -9.75 14.49
C LEU A 828 12.42 -9.55 12.98
N PHE A 829 13.46 -8.86 12.50
CA PHE A 829 13.62 -8.54 11.07
C PHE A 829 13.58 -9.78 10.18
N ALA A 830 14.33 -10.82 10.55
CA ALA A 830 14.44 -12.03 9.74
C ALA A 830 13.07 -12.74 9.55
N GLN A 831 12.20 -12.69 10.57
CA GLN A 831 10.84 -13.25 10.47
C GLN A 831 9.84 -12.34 9.78
N THR A 832 10.01 -11.03 9.89
CA THR A 832 8.95 -10.05 9.60
C THR A 832 9.20 -9.24 8.35
N CYS A 833 10.44 -9.16 7.87
CA CYS A 833 10.81 -8.28 6.75
C CYS A 833 11.79 -8.92 5.76
N ALA A 834 12.65 -9.84 6.20
CA ALA A 834 13.73 -10.36 5.34
C ALA A 834 13.23 -11.09 4.10
N GLY A 835 12.01 -11.65 4.15
CA GLY A 835 11.42 -12.28 2.98
C GLY A 835 10.95 -11.29 1.89
N CYS A 836 10.96 -9.98 2.12
CA CYS A 836 10.79 -9.01 1.02
C CYS A 836 12.04 -8.15 0.82
N HIS A 837 12.77 -7.85 1.89
CA HIS A 837 13.87 -6.89 1.86
C HIS A 837 15.26 -7.51 1.89
N GLY A 838 15.33 -8.84 1.79
CA GLY A 838 16.60 -9.55 1.87
C GLY A 838 17.12 -9.66 3.31
N SER A 839 18.32 -10.23 3.46
CA SER A 839 18.99 -10.27 4.77
C SER A 839 19.67 -8.94 5.05
N LEU A 840 19.68 -8.49 6.32
CA LEU A 840 20.48 -7.33 6.75
C LEU A 840 21.95 -7.45 6.38
N SER A 841 22.54 -8.66 6.44
CA SER A 841 23.96 -8.87 6.13
C SER A 841 24.23 -9.21 4.66
N GLY A 842 23.18 -9.26 3.82
CA GLY A 842 23.26 -9.78 2.44
C GLY A 842 23.42 -11.30 2.34
N SER A 843 23.61 -12.01 3.45
CA SER A 843 23.76 -13.47 3.47
C SER A 843 22.41 -14.18 3.53
N ARG A 844 22.22 -15.23 2.72
CA ARG A 844 21.00 -16.06 2.75
C ARG A 844 20.75 -16.71 4.11
N MET A 845 21.81 -17.04 4.85
CA MET A 845 21.71 -17.78 6.11
C MET A 845 21.18 -16.95 7.28
N THR A 846 21.23 -15.63 7.17
CA THR A 846 20.75 -14.70 8.20
C THR A 846 19.34 -14.18 7.93
N SER A 847 18.69 -14.63 6.84
CA SER A 847 17.27 -14.34 6.54
C SER A 847 16.28 -15.17 7.36
N PHE A 848 16.76 -16.18 8.11
CA PHE A 848 15.92 -17.00 8.99
C PHE A 848 16.21 -16.65 10.46
N GLY A 849 15.22 -16.10 11.17
CA GLY A 849 15.35 -15.66 12.56
C GLY A 849 14.83 -16.67 13.58
N VAL A 850 15.25 -16.54 14.84
CA VAL A 850 14.74 -17.35 15.97
C VAL A 850 13.31 -16.93 16.33
N PRO A 851 12.28 -17.79 16.20
CA PRO A 851 10.86 -17.42 16.36
C PRO A 851 10.55 -16.58 17.61
N ASP A 852 9.83 -15.46 17.48
CA ASP A 852 9.25 -14.74 18.62
C ASP A 852 7.91 -15.35 19.03
N ALA A 853 7.97 -16.33 19.93
CA ALA A 853 6.80 -17.05 20.40
C ALA A 853 5.94 -16.31 21.45
N VAL A 854 6.40 -15.17 21.96
CA VAL A 854 5.77 -14.48 23.11
C VAL A 854 5.27 -13.08 22.77
N THR A 855 5.41 -12.66 21.51
CA THR A 855 5.05 -11.33 20.98
C THR A 855 5.66 -10.21 21.81
N SER A 856 6.99 -10.25 21.94
CA SER A 856 7.78 -9.21 22.60
C SER A 856 7.98 -7.97 21.71
N ALA A 857 7.43 -7.98 20.49
CA ALA A 857 7.58 -6.95 19.46
C ALA A 857 7.36 -5.49 19.91
N SER A 858 6.55 -5.23 20.94
CA SER A 858 6.31 -3.88 21.46
C SER A 858 6.99 -3.58 22.81
N ARG A 859 7.85 -4.48 23.31
CA ARG A 859 8.56 -4.34 24.59
C ARG A 859 10.01 -3.91 24.36
N THR A 860 10.17 -2.72 23.78
CA THR A 860 11.47 -2.07 23.59
C THR A 860 11.85 -1.27 24.84
N GLU A 861 13.14 -0.94 24.99
CA GLU A 861 13.68 -0.27 26.17
C GLU A 861 13.03 1.10 26.42
N ALA A 862 12.73 1.86 25.36
CA ALA A 862 12.10 3.17 25.50
C ALA A 862 10.63 3.08 25.96
N MET A 863 9.96 1.95 25.78
CA MET A 863 8.52 1.78 26.04
C MET A 863 8.25 0.88 27.25
N TRP A 864 9.18 0.00 27.63
CA TRP A 864 8.98 -1.00 28.66
C TRP A 864 10.06 -0.93 29.75
N ASP A 865 9.63 -1.06 30.99
CA ASP A 865 10.48 -1.23 32.16
C ASP A 865 10.46 -2.71 32.54
N ALA A 866 11.54 -3.42 32.21
CA ALA A 866 11.66 -4.85 32.44
C ALA A 866 11.67 -5.20 33.94
N GLU A 867 12.28 -4.37 34.78
CA GLU A 867 12.35 -4.58 36.23
C GLU A 867 10.98 -4.44 36.88
N ARG A 868 10.21 -3.43 36.46
CA ARG A 868 8.85 -3.19 36.98
C ARG A 868 7.79 -4.04 36.28
N GLY A 869 8.12 -4.66 35.16
CA GLY A 869 7.17 -5.39 34.33
C GLY A 869 6.01 -4.50 33.86
N ALA A 870 6.29 -3.24 33.52
CA ALA A 870 5.29 -2.24 33.18
C ALA A 870 5.74 -1.33 32.03
N ARG A 871 4.77 -0.71 31.35
CA ARG A 871 5.03 0.28 30.30
C ARG A 871 5.55 1.58 30.92
N ARG A 872 6.54 2.20 30.29
CA ARG A 872 7.04 3.54 30.67
C ARG A 872 6.00 4.60 30.27
N PRO A 873 5.86 5.69 31.04
CA PRO A 873 5.00 6.80 30.65
C PRO A 873 5.57 7.52 29.41
N PRO A 874 4.72 8.13 28.57
CA PRO A 874 5.18 8.92 27.44
C PRO A 874 5.88 10.21 27.91
N PRO A 875 6.87 10.72 27.15
CA PRO A 875 7.49 11.99 27.45
C PRO A 875 6.52 13.16 27.24
N ALA A 876 6.75 14.26 27.97
CA ALA A 876 6.02 15.51 27.73
C ALA A 876 6.26 16.03 26.31
N ALA A 877 5.27 16.72 25.74
CA ALA A 877 5.42 17.36 24.43
C ALA A 877 6.51 18.45 24.50
N ALA A 878 7.45 18.42 23.55
CA ALA A 878 8.47 19.45 23.41
C ALA A 878 7.87 20.71 22.79
N THR A 879 8.49 21.87 23.06
CA THR A 879 8.14 23.13 22.37
C THR A 879 8.77 23.13 20.98
N PRO A 880 8.01 23.33 19.89
CA PRO A 880 8.58 23.37 18.56
C PRO A 880 9.59 24.52 18.38
N ILE A 881 10.65 24.25 17.62
CA ILE A 881 11.71 25.23 17.31
C ILE A 881 11.73 25.46 15.80
N ALA A 882 11.59 26.71 15.37
CA ALA A 882 11.75 27.12 13.98
C ALA A 882 13.16 27.69 13.76
N ILE A 883 13.87 27.21 12.73
CA ILE A 883 15.17 27.76 12.31
C ILE A 883 15.15 27.88 10.77
N GLY A 884 15.30 29.09 10.25
CA GLY A 884 15.33 29.40 8.82
C GLY A 884 16.72 29.83 8.35
N TYR A 885 17.16 29.38 7.16
CA TYR A 885 18.47 29.79 6.65
C TYR A 885 18.56 31.31 6.47
N ALA A 886 17.62 31.94 5.77
CA ALA A 886 17.70 33.38 5.49
C ALA A 886 17.65 34.26 6.75
N GLU A 887 16.86 33.87 7.74
CA GLU A 887 16.58 34.67 8.95
C GLU A 887 17.60 34.40 10.07
N ASP A 888 17.94 33.14 10.31
CA ASP A 888 18.73 32.73 11.47
C ASP A 888 20.18 32.40 11.12
N ILE A 889 20.44 31.79 9.96
CA ILE A 889 21.77 31.25 9.60
C ILE A 889 22.56 32.20 8.71
N ALA A 890 21.98 32.70 7.63
CA ALA A 890 22.62 33.57 6.66
C ALA A 890 23.23 34.81 7.32
N PRO A 891 22.58 35.48 8.31
CA PRO A 891 23.21 36.59 9.01
C PRO A 891 24.42 36.17 9.85
N ILE A 892 24.44 34.93 10.37
CA ILE A 892 25.59 34.37 11.09
C ILE A 892 26.73 34.11 10.11
N VAL A 893 26.46 33.38 9.01
CA VAL A 893 27.47 33.06 7.98
C VAL A 893 28.04 34.33 7.34
N ALA A 894 27.18 35.28 6.98
CA ALA A 894 27.58 36.56 6.40
C ALA A 894 28.40 37.42 7.37
N ARG A 895 28.21 37.29 8.68
CA ARG A 895 28.97 38.03 9.69
C ARG A 895 30.27 37.34 10.09
N ALA A 896 30.26 36.01 10.18
CA ALA A 896 31.33 35.24 10.82
C ALA A 896 32.22 34.48 9.83
N CYS A 897 31.72 34.15 8.63
CA CYS A 897 32.40 33.22 7.72
C CYS A 897 32.82 33.85 6.40
N THR A 898 32.02 34.74 5.80
CA THR A 898 32.32 35.33 4.47
C THR A 898 33.62 36.11 4.44
N GLY A 899 34.01 36.76 5.55
CA GLY A 899 35.29 37.47 5.66
C GLY A 899 36.54 36.58 5.45
N CYS A 900 36.42 35.27 5.68
CA CYS A 900 37.50 34.30 5.47
C CYS A 900 37.29 33.40 4.24
N HIS A 901 36.03 33.18 3.83
CA HIS A 901 35.68 32.14 2.85
C HIS A 901 35.14 32.64 1.52
N GLY A 902 34.94 33.95 1.33
CA GLY A 902 34.56 34.56 0.04
C GLY A 902 33.12 34.31 -0.34
#